data_AF-A0A831UGR7-F1
#
_entry.id   AF-A0A831UGR7-F1
#
_cell.length_a   1.000
_cell.length_b   1.000
_cell.length_c   1.000
_cell.angle_alpha   90.00
_cell.angle_beta   90.00
_cell.angle_gamma   90.00
#
_symmetry.space_group_name_H-M   'P 1'
#
loop_
_entity.id
_entity.type
_entity.pdbx_description
1 polymer ?
#
loop_
_entity_poly.entity_id
_entity_poly.type
_entity_poly.pdbx_seq_one_letter_code
_entity_poly.pdbx_strand_id
1 'polypeptide(L)'
;MSMEPYAVIIPDSDEQVMALMLDRKMGRIPKGTYGFIEFYCTDKGCDCRRVTIVVLNEKMQEKAVISMGFDPDDSMAGPFLDDFHKQSSCAGELLGHFVRMLNEQPQFLEMMYRHYREVRAKVDGKPYRGKPFPKPGTFVREAAGAPDLPGAFKELMETLAESGKTPLPKRVSRAGKKKEQGLRFLVEQYLAKRDASRYADHAPLQDELRRYLLDHDSFGDELAGLLVEFGSASPEDDDQVDAALHLLHDALEILRVDLERQRPGSRQRMDALQNALARRVFDEYGEASLCAAVSHALLQSRVEALPVLREASSRRILLAADETGPWPIPEENPMDGLFRSIEELGHESPYEALETLLQLMALGPAEMQTALCGEMLVADNPLIRDAAALMILHPTAEVRLGAAQLLADHAARITPDTLRRLIITRNWFPEEIRTRIDQAVSSARRGRVECAPLAKSLAADVYASPVDGAGAQSFQVIVPDGKGFLGCSILIKAGAGVVDAFVISLSGKREKNDFISMMFREGAFIESSQEYLDLRVCHGLAEGAAAGKAPTYWLAHVAETLGKDQWKAVPFDPLPELAALRKELELTNRELLSDKARDKALEAAKGWPVEQSFADSWFEDDAEVDRVVGAVIKKRGKKRFDKWEAVDAILDHILEKRRAGWLNCLTLCTLWLKSSRKPPVPWHQMFHVASAVADTGIALVDIPLMESIAIHTLGAYLGRREEGRG
;
A
#
# COMPACT_ATOMS: atom_id res chain seq x y z
N MET A 1 -6.01 10.27 -19.71
CA MET A 1 -6.37 9.89 -21.10
C MET A 1 -6.35 8.38 -21.13
N SER A 2 -7.49 7.73 -21.37
CA SER A 2 -7.53 6.26 -21.42
C SER A 2 -6.86 5.78 -22.72
N MET A 3 -5.89 4.88 -22.63
CA MET A 3 -5.13 4.34 -23.77
C MET A 3 -5.23 2.82 -23.77
N GLU A 4 -5.70 2.23 -24.87
CA GLU A 4 -5.84 0.77 -25.00
C GLU A 4 -5.08 0.24 -26.22
N PRO A 5 -4.59 -1.01 -26.19
CA PRO A 5 -3.93 -1.62 -27.34
C PRO A 5 -4.87 -1.71 -28.54
N TYR A 6 -4.35 -1.45 -29.73
CA TYR A 6 -5.12 -1.54 -30.98
C TYR A 6 -5.85 -2.88 -31.13
N ALA A 7 -5.18 -3.99 -30.85
CA ALA A 7 -5.74 -5.34 -30.94
C ALA A 7 -6.84 -5.62 -29.91
N VAL A 8 -6.94 -4.84 -28.83
CA VAL A 8 -8.06 -4.94 -27.88
C VAL A 8 -9.27 -4.16 -28.40
N ILE A 9 -9.03 -3.00 -29.02
CA ILE A 9 -10.09 -2.15 -29.60
C ILE A 9 -10.68 -2.79 -30.87
N ILE A 10 -9.83 -3.43 -31.68
CA ILE A 10 -10.15 -4.10 -32.95
C ILE A 10 -9.64 -5.56 -32.89
N PRO A 11 -10.38 -6.47 -32.22
CA PRO A 11 -9.93 -7.84 -31.94
C PRO A 11 -9.81 -8.78 -33.17
N ASP A 12 -10.45 -8.43 -34.29
CA ASP A 12 -10.46 -9.23 -35.52
C ASP A 12 -9.46 -8.73 -36.59
N SER A 13 -8.46 -7.93 -36.21
CA SER A 13 -7.45 -7.46 -37.18
C SER A 13 -6.40 -8.55 -37.45
N ASP A 14 -6.34 -9.07 -38.67
CA ASP A 14 -5.29 -10.00 -39.15
C ASP A 14 -3.91 -9.33 -39.37
N GLU A 15 -3.70 -8.13 -38.81
CA GLU A 15 -2.51 -7.33 -39.08
C GLU A 15 -1.33 -7.72 -38.19
N GLN A 16 -0.17 -7.91 -38.82
CA GLN A 16 1.04 -8.30 -38.11
C GLN A 16 1.57 -7.14 -37.27
N VAL A 17 1.83 -7.42 -35.99
CA VAL A 17 2.56 -6.51 -35.10
C VAL A 17 3.94 -6.26 -35.69
N MET A 18 4.29 -4.98 -35.78
CA MET A 18 5.61 -4.53 -36.19
C MET A 18 6.68 -5.11 -35.25
N ALA A 19 7.68 -5.79 -35.80
CA ALA A 19 8.71 -6.44 -34.99
C ALA A 19 10.12 -6.18 -35.53
N LEU A 20 11.06 -5.92 -34.61
CA LEU A 20 12.50 -5.86 -34.88
C LEU A 20 13.12 -7.21 -34.47
N MET A 21 13.65 -7.96 -35.43
CA MET A 21 14.37 -9.20 -35.20
C MET A 21 15.87 -8.96 -35.23
N LEU A 22 16.57 -9.35 -34.16
CA LEU A 22 18.03 -9.22 -34.06
C LEU A 22 18.67 -10.59 -33.88
N ASP A 23 19.43 -11.04 -34.88
CA ASP A 23 20.17 -12.32 -34.84
C ASP A 23 21.45 -12.25 -33.98
N ARG A 24 21.90 -11.05 -33.67
CA ARG A 24 23.03 -10.74 -32.78
C ARG A 24 22.75 -9.47 -32.00
N LYS A 25 23.40 -9.33 -30.84
CA LYS A 25 23.36 -8.10 -30.04
C LYS A 25 23.78 -6.89 -30.90
N MET A 26 23.02 -5.81 -30.81
CA MET A 26 23.27 -4.57 -31.52
C MET A 26 23.27 -3.42 -30.50
N GLY A 27 24.42 -2.79 -30.31
CA GLY A 27 24.59 -1.80 -29.24
C GLY A 27 24.29 -2.41 -27.86
N ARG A 28 23.37 -1.80 -27.13
CA ARG A 28 22.82 -2.29 -25.86
C ARG A 28 21.61 -3.21 -26.04
N ILE A 29 20.99 -3.28 -27.22
CA ILE A 29 19.84 -4.15 -27.48
C ILE A 29 20.31 -5.62 -27.59
N PRO A 30 19.88 -6.52 -26.68
CA PRO A 30 20.20 -7.94 -26.78
C PRO A 30 19.66 -8.60 -28.05
N LYS A 31 20.24 -9.74 -28.43
CA LYS A 31 19.65 -10.64 -29.45
C LYS A 31 18.22 -11.01 -29.04
N GLY A 32 17.29 -11.01 -30.00
CA GLY A 32 15.90 -11.41 -29.78
C GLY A 32 14.94 -10.69 -30.71
N THR A 33 13.64 -11.01 -30.57
CA THR A 33 12.56 -10.31 -31.27
C THR A 33 11.94 -9.26 -30.37
N TYR A 34 11.67 -8.06 -30.91
CA TYR A 34 11.06 -6.93 -30.21
C TYR A 34 9.81 -6.46 -30.96
N GLY A 35 8.62 -6.65 -30.39
CA GLY A 35 7.36 -6.19 -30.95
C GLY A 35 7.02 -4.77 -30.50
N PHE A 36 6.55 -3.93 -31.43
CA PHE A 36 6.09 -2.56 -31.21
C PHE A 36 4.56 -2.56 -31.18
N ILE A 37 4.00 -2.51 -29.97
CA ILE A 37 2.54 -2.60 -29.74
C ILE A 37 1.94 -1.20 -29.69
N GLU A 38 0.94 -0.94 -30.54
CA GLU A 38 0.27 0.35 -30.64
C GLU A 38 -0.85 0.50 -29.63
N PHE A 39 -0.86 1.63 -28.91
CA PHE A 39 -1.90 2.04 -27.98
C PHE A 39 -2.52 3.36 -28.46
N TYR A 40 -3.86 3.41 -28.40
CA TYR A 40 -4.64 4.55 -28.85
C TYR A 40 -5.59 5.04 -27.78
N CYS A 41 -5.86 6.35 -27.80
CA CYS A 41 -6.82 6.98 -26.91
C CYS A 41 -8.21 6.36 -27.10
N THR A 42 -8.93 6.08 -26.02
CA THR A 42 -10.33 5.59 -26.04
C THR A 42 -11.33 6.61 -25.47
N ASP A 43 -10.88 7.83 -25.14
CA ASP A 43 -11.76 8.93 -24.74
C ASP A 43 -12.68 9.35 -25.91
N LYS A 44 -13.99 9.39 -25.65
CA LYS A 44 -15.01 9.69 -26.65
C LYS A 44 -14.92 11.15 -27.11
N GLY A 45 -14.85 11.36 -28.42
CA GLY A 45 -14.72 12.68 -29.04
C GLY A 45 -13.32 13.31 -28.96
N CYS A 46 -12.33 12.57 -28.46
CA CYS A 46 -10.94 13.02 -28.45
C CYS A 46 -10.28 12.85 -29.82
N ASP A 47 -9.61 13.90 -30.30
CA ASP A 47 -8.81 13.92 -31.53
C ASP A 47 -7.34 14.28 -31.20
N CYS A 48 -6.74 13.57 -30.24
CA CYS A 48 -5.37 13.83 -29.79
C CYS A 48 -4.30 13.56 -30.85
N ARG A 49 -4.63 12.78 -31.88
CA ARG A 49 -3.76 12.39 -33.00
C ARG A 49 -2.38 11.94 -32.53
N ARG A 50 -2.38 11.07 -31.52
CA ARG A 50 -1.21 10.48 -30.84
C ARG A 50 -1.32 8.97 -30.81
N VAL A 51 -0.15 8.34 -30.69
CA VAL A 51 0.01 6.91 -30.45
C VAL A 51 1.11 6.70 -29.41
N THR A 52 0.87 5.74 -28.52
CA THR A 52 1.89 5.25 -27.58
C THR A 52 2.31 3.86 -28.02
N ILE A 53 3.61 3.58 -28.02
CA ILE A 53 4.20 2.34 -28.50
C ILE A 53 4.91 1.66 -27.34
N VAL A 54 4.39 0.50 -26.96
CA VAL A 54 5.04 -0.35 -25.96
C VAL A 54 5.87 -1.39 -26.68
N VAL A 55 7.18 -1.37 -26.43
CA VAL A 55 8.14 -2.30 -27.04
C VAL A 55 8.34 -3.50 -26.12
N LEU A 56 7.86 -4.67 -26.54
CA LEU A 56 7.98 -5.92 -25.80
C LEU A 56 9.03 -6.82 -26.44
N ASN A 57 9.84 -7.53 -25.64
CA ASN A 57 10.67 -8.61 -26.18
C ASN A 57 9.88 -9.92 -26.34
N GLU A 58 10.51 -10.93 -26.92
CA GLU A 58 9.98 -12.31 -27.07
C GLU A 58 9.54 -13.00 -25.76
N LYS A 59 9.91 -12.45 -24.59
CA LYS A 59 9.48 -12.91 -23.27
C LYS A 59 8.34 -12.06 -22.69
N MET A 60 7.68 -11.24 -23.51
CA MET A 60 6.62 -10.31 -23.13
C MET A 60 7.06 -9.28 -22.07
N GLN A 61 8.35 -8.95 -22.02
CA GLN A 61 8.88 -7.93 -21.11
C GLN A 61 8.97 -6.59 -21.83
N GLU A 62 8.44 -5.55 -21.22
CA GLU A 62 8.61 -4.17 -21.68
C GLU A 62 10.08 -3.75 -21.68
N LYS A 63 10.48 -3.09 -22.77
CA LYS A 63 11.83 -2.58 -23.01
C LYS A 63 11.87 -1.09 -23.31
N ALA A 64 10.82 -0.55 -23.89
CA ALA A 64 10.67 0.88 -24.08
C ALA A 64 9.19 1.24 -24.17
N VAL A 65 8.84 2.45 -23.73
CA VAL A 65 7.55 3.07 -24.04
C VAL A 65 7.83 4.36 -24.79
N ILE A 66 7.33 4.46 -26.02
CA ILE A 66 7.58 5.57 -26.95
C ILE A 66 6.26 6.27 -27.21
N SER A 67 6.17 7.56 -26.91
CA SER A 67 4.99 8.38 -27.22
C SER A 67 5.26 9.25 -28.44
N MET A 68 4.29 9.37 -29.35
CA MET A 68 4.43 10.11 -30.60
C MET A 68 3.14 10.81 -31.03
N GLY A 69 3.22 12.11 -31.30
CA GLY A 69 2.20 12.88 -32.02
C GLY A 69 2.33 12.76 -33.54
N PHE A 70 1.20 12.69 -34.24
CA PHE A 70 1.20 12.54 -35.69
C PHE A 70 1.44 13.85 -36.44
N ASP A 71 1.03 14.99 -35.88
CA ASP A 71 1.21 16.30 -36.51
C ASP A 71 2.61 16.88 -36.24
N PRO A 72 3.35 17.35 -37.26
CA PRO A 72 4.71 17.89 -37.11
C PRO A 72 4.75 19.21 -36.33
N ASP A 73 3.65 19.96 -36.33
CA ASP A 73 3.53 21.26 -35.68
C ASP A 73 3.03 21.15 -34.21
N ASP A 74 2.86 19.92 -33.69
CA ASP A 74 2.45 19.69 -32.30
C ASP A 74 3.67 19.74 -31.36
N SER A 75 3.50 20.32 -30.17
CA SER A 75 4.50 20.29 -29.08
C SER A 75 5.02 18.88 -28.73
N MET A 76 4.25 17.83 -29.10
CA MET A 76 4.55 16.41 -28.87
C MET A 76 4.75 15.64 -30.20
N ALA A 77 5.13 16.33 -31.29
CA ALA A 77 5.24 15.76 -32.64
C ALA A 77 6.29 14.65 -32.80
N GLY A 78 7.34 14.69 -31.99
CA GLY A 78 8.43 13.72 -32.06
C GLY A 78 8.07 12.40 -31.37
N PRO A 79 8.55 11.25 -31.84
CA PRO A 79 8.66 10.09 -30.98
C PRO A 79 9.70 10.39 -29.88
N PHE A 80 9.31 10.25 -28.62
CA PHE A 80 10.18 10.39 -27.45
C PHE A 80 9.94 9.24 -26.46
N LEU A 81 10.90 9.00 -25.57
CA LEU A 81 10.71 8.03 -24.48
C LEU A 81 9.74 8.62 -23.46
N ASP A 82 8.69 7.88 -23.14
CA ASP A 82 7.68 8.32 -22.19
C ASP A 82 8.25 8.23 -20.75
N ASP A 83 8.54 9.37 -20.15
CA ASP A 83 9.16 9.46 -18.82
C ASP A 83 8.24 9.00 -17.68
N PHE A 84 6.93 8.82 -17.93
CA PHE A 84 6.00 8.23 -16.97
C PHE A 84 6.12 6.70 -16.90
N HIS A 85 6.89 6.09 -17.80
CA HIS A 85 7.08 4.65 -17.87
C HIS A 85 8.55 4.26 -17.63
N LYS A 86 8.76 3.10 -17.03
CA LYS A 86 10.10 2.60 -16.73
C LYS A 86 10.82 2.18 -18.02
N GLN A 87 11.80 2.97 -18.44
CA GLN A 87 12.60 2.69 -19.61
C GLN A 87 13.72 1.68 -19.31
N SER A 88 13.96 0.72 -20.21
CA SER A 88 15.13 -0.17 -20.09
C SER A 88 16.41 0.52 -20.55
N SER A 89 17.57 -0.05 -20.21
CA SER A 89 18.89 0.50 -20.61
C SER A 89 19.15 0.51 -22.12
N CYS A 90 18.33 -0.18 -22.92
CA CYS A 90 18.36 -0.16 -24.38
C CYS A 90 17.22 0.67 -25.01
N ALA A 91 16.37 1.33 -24.22
CA ALA A 91 15.21 2.07 -24.71
C ALA A 91 15.57 3.18 -25.71
N GLY A 92 16.63 3.95 -25.45
CA GLY A 92 17.08 5.00 -26.38
C GLY A 92 17.52 4.46 -27.75
N GLU A 93 18.12 3.26 -27.78
CA GLU A 93 18.47 2.61 -29.04
C GLU A 93 17.22 2.06 -29.75
N LEU A 94 16.25 1.52 -29.02
CA LEU A 94 14.96 1.09 -29.56
C LEU A 94 14.17 2.28 -30.14
N LEU A 95 14.17 3.43 -29.47
CA LEU A 95 13.61 4.68 -30.01
C LEU A 95 14.32 5.10 -31.30
N GLY A 96 15.65 5.08 -31.32
CA GLY A 96 16.43 5.37 -32.52
C GLY A 96 16.09 4.44 -33.70
N HIS A 97 15.85 3.16 -33.43
CA HIS A 97 15.39 2.19 -34.43
C HIS A 97 13.97 2.48 -34.92
N PHE A 98 13.05 2.78 -33.99
CA PHE A 98 11.68 3.16 -34.32
C PHE A 98 11.63 4.39 -35.23
N VAL A 99 12.38 5.45 -34.88
CA VAL A 99 12.50 6.67 -35.68
C VAL A 99 13.03 6.39 -37.08
N ARG A 100 14.12 5.63 -37.17
CA ARG A 100 14.73 5.27 -38.47
C ARG A 100 13.73 4.53 -39.36
N MET A 101 13.02 3.56 -38.79
CA MET A 101 12.03 2.78 -39.50
C MET A 101 10.83 3.63 -39.95
N LEU A 102 10.32 4.56 -39.14
CA LEU A 102 9.27 5.49 -39.57
C LEU A 102 9.67 6.35 -40.77
N ASN A 103 10.94 6.74 -40.84
CA ASN A 103 11.47 7.57 -41.93
C ASN A 103 11.80 6.76 -43.19
N GLU A 104 12.34 5.55 -43.05
CA GLU A 104 12.76 4.69 -44.16
C GLU A 104 11.59 3.91 -44.78
N GLN A 105 10.52 3.67 -44.02
CA GLN A 105 9.39 2.84 -44.43
C GLN A 105 8.05 3.57 -44.21
N PRO A 106 7.67 4.48 -45.13
CA PRO A 106 6.46 5.29 -45.01
C PRO A 106 5.16 4.47 -44.85
N GLN A 107 5.15 3.21 -45.29
CA GLN A 107 4.00 2.31 -45.10
C GLN A 107 3.61 2.11 -43.63
N PHE A 108 4.57 2.15 -42.69
CA PHE A 108 4.25 1.96 -41.27
C PHE A 108 3.51 3.15 -40.70
N LEU A 109 3.87 4.36 -41.10
CA LEU A 109 3.15 5.56 -40.66
C LEU A 109 1.76 5.63 -41.28
N GLU A 110 1.58 5.18 -42.53
CA GLU A 110 0.25 5.04 -43.15
C GLU A 110 -0.63 4.03 -42.42
N MET A 111 -0.06 2.88 -42.02
CA MET A 111 -0.73 1.87 -41.19
C MET A 111 -1.22 2.47 -39.87
N MET A 112 -0.37 3.18 -39.13
CA MET A 112 -0.75 3.83 -37.87
C MET A 112 -1.84 4.90 -38.06
N TYR A 113 -1.82 5.66 -39.15
CA TYR A 113 -2.91 6.60 -39.46
C TYR A 113 -4.23 5.90 -39.73
N ARG A 114 -4.20 4.76 -40.42
CA ARG A 114 -5.39 3.94 -40.63
C ARG A 114 -5.91 3.40 -39.29
N HIS A 115 -5.05 2.82 -38.46
CA HIS A 115 -5.41 2.32 -37.13
C HIS A 115 -6.04 3.40 -36.27
N TYR A 116 -5.47 4.60 -36.25
CA TYR A 116 -6.06 5.74 -35.56
C TYR A 116 -7.48 6.04 -36.04
N ARG A 117 -7.70 6.10 -37.37
CA ARG A 117 -9.04 6.35 -37.94
C ARG A 117 -10.04 5.27 -37.58
N GLU A 118 -9.62 4.01 -37.57
CA GLU A 118 -10.46 2.87 -37.19
C GLU A 118 -10.84 2.91 -35.71
N VAL A 119 -9.87 3.19 -34.83
CA VAL A 119 -10.12 3.39 -33.40
C VAL A 119 -11.07 4.55 -33.17
N ARG A 120 -10.86 5.70 -33.82
CA ARG A 120 -11.80 6.84 -33.74
C ARG A 120 -13.18 6.48 -34.26
N ALA A 121 -13.27 5.71 -35.34
CA ALA A 121 -14.55 5.27 -35.88
C ALA A 121 -15.31 4.35 -34.91
N LYS A 122 -14.59 3.41 -34.27
CA LYS A 122 -15.13 2.47 -33.29
C LYS A 122 -15.57 3.17 -32.01
N VAL A 123 -14.72 4.01 -31.44
CA VAL A 123 -14.97 4.69 -30.16
C VAL A 123 -16.06 5.77 -30.29
N ASP A 124 -16.03 6.56 -31.36
CA ASP A 124 -17.01 7.64 -31.55
C ASP A 124 -18.33 7.17 -32.18
N GLY A 125 -18.36 5.94 -32.70
CA GLY A 125 -19.52 5.36 -33.39
C GLY A 125 -19.83 6.03 -34.74
N LYS A 126 -18.87 6.73 -35.34
CA LYS A 126 -19.01 7.45 -36.62
C LYS A 126 -17.65 7.54 -37.33
N PRO A 127 -17.58 7.58 -38.67
CA PRO A 127 -16.32 7.70 -39.38
C PRO A 127 -15.50 8.92 -38.92
N TYR A 128 -14.17 8.77 -38.84
CA TYR A 128 -13.26 9.85 -38.51
C TYR A 128 -13.40 11.01 -39.52
N ARG A 129 -13.63 12.22 -39.00
CA ARG A 129 -13.77 13.48 -39.79
C ARG A 129 -12.80 14.57 -39.33
N GLY A 130 -11.74 14.20 -38.61
CA GLY A 130 -10.72 15.15 -38.15
C GLY A 130 -9.83 15.65 -39.28
N LYS A 131 -8.83 16.47 -38.93
CA LYS A 131 -7.87 17.04 -39.90
C LYS A 131 -7.12 15.92 -40.65
N PRO A 132 -6.81 16.10 -41.95
CA PRO A 132 -6.01 15.13 -42.70
C PRO A 132 -4.63 14.91 -42.06
N PHE A 133 -4.20 13.65 -42.00
CA PHE A 133 -2.85 13.31 -41.56
C PHE A 133 -1.80 13.84 -42.53
N PRO A 134 -0.62 14.27 -42.04
CA PRO A 134 0.50 14.59 -42.90
C PRO A 134 0.87 13.39 -43.77
N LYS A 135 1.20 13.61 -45.04
CA LYS A 135 1.57 12.52 -45.94
C LYS A 135 2.85 11.81 -45.43
N PRO A 136 2.87 10.48 -45.29
CA PRO A 136 4.09 9.77 -44.89
C PRO A 136 5.28 10.11 -45.82
N GLY A 137 6.44 10.34 -45.23
CA GLY A 137 7.66 10.70 -45.96
C GLY A 137 7.78 12.18 -46.36
N THR A 138 6.83 13.06 -46.04
CA THR A 138 6.98 14.50 -46.35
C THR A 138 7.83 15.29 -45.37
N PHE A 139 8.14 14.73 -44.20
CA PHE A 139 9.12 15.29 -43.26
C PHE A 139 9.84 14.16 -42.53
N VAL A 140 11.08 14.45 -42.13
CA VAL A 140 11.91 13.52 -41.36
C VAL A 140 11.56 13.68 -39.89
N ARG A 141 11.20 12.58 -39.22
CA ARG A 141 11.00 12.55 -37.77
C ARG A 141 12.34 12.35 -37.07
N GLU A 142 12.55 13.08 -35.97
CA GLU A 142 13.73 12.92 -35.13
C GLU A 142 13.30 12.46 -33.73
N ALA A 143 14.17 11.71 -33.05
CA ALA A 143 13.96 11.37 -31.66
C ALA A 143 13.99 12.68 -30.85
N ALA A 144 12.86 13.05 -30.25
CA ALA A 144 12.81 14.22 -29.38
C ALA A 144 13.23 13.82 -27.96
N GLY A 145 13.78 14.79 -27.21
CA GLY A 145 13.76 14.68 -25.75
C GLY A 145 12.31 14.66 -25.28
N ALA A 146 12.02 13.98 -24.16
CA ALA A 146 10.72 14.14 -23.53
C ALA A 146 10.48 15.64 -23.32
N PRO A 147 9.33 16.18 -23.73
CA PRO A 147 9.12 17.62 -23.70
C PRO A 147 9.23 18.11 -22.26
N ASP A 148 10.09 19.09 -22.03
CA ASP A 148 10.20 19.76 -20.75
C ASP A 148 8.80 20.28 -20.36
N LEU A 149 8.25 19.75 -19.26
CA LEU A 149 6.94 20.07 -18.70
C LEU A 149 6.77 21.49 -18.10
N PRO A 150 7.48 22.54 -18.58
CA PRO A 150 7.00 23.93 -18.51
C PRO A 150 6.49 24.51 -19.85
N GLY A 151 6.78 23.89 -21.00
CA GLY A 151 6.53 24.50 -22.33
C GLY A 151 5.16 24.21 -22.95
N ALA A 152 4.78 22.94 -23.03
CA ALA A 152 3.53 22.52 -23.72
C ALA A 152 2.24 23.04 -23.05
N PHE A 153 2.29 23.31 -21.74
CA PHE A 153 1.20 23.95 -21.01
C PHE A 153 1.00 25.42 -21.41
N LYS A 154 2.05 26.11 -21.87
CA LYS A 154 1.99 27.50 -22.32
C LYS A 154 1.42 27.61 -23.73
N GLU A 155 1.83 26.71 -24.62
CA GLU A 155 1.38 26.68 -26.03
C GLU A 155 -0.11 26.29 -26.15
N LEU A 156 -0.57 25.33 -25.34
CA LEU A 156 -1.99 24.97 -25.22
C LEU A 156 -2.84 26.14 -24.65
N MET A 157 -2.25 26.97 -23.80
CA MET A 157 -2.92 28.14 -23.21
C MET A 157 -2.94 29.35 -24.14
N GLU A 158 -1.93 29.51 -25.01
CA GLU A 158 -1.90 30.56 -26.04
C GLU A 158 -2.93 30.26 -27.15
N THR A 159 -3.11 29.00 -27.56
CA THR A 159 -4.19 28.60 -28.49
C THR A 159 -5.60 28.77 -27.90
N LEU A 160 -5.74 28.60 -26.58
CA LEU A 160 -6.99 28.87 -25.86
C LEU A 160 -7.24 30.38 -25.62
N ALA A 161 -6.19 31.21 -25.65
CA ALA A 161 -6.29 32.67 -25.49
C ALA A 161 -6.72 33.38 -26.80
N GLU A 162 -6.40 32.82 -27.97
CA GLU A 162 -6.69 33.46 -29.26
C GLU A 162 -8.11 33.21 -29.81
N SER A 163 -8.84 32.23 -29.28
CA SER A 163 -10.22 31.90 -29.72
C SER A 163 -11.30 32.56 -28.85
N GLY A 164 -11.06 33.79 -28.39
CA GLY A 164 -12.06 34.62 -27.73
C GLY A 164 -13.00 35.30 -28.72
N LYS A 165 -13.99 34.58 -29.28
CA LYS A 165 -15.28 35.11 -29.80
C LYS A 165 -16.09 34.03 -30.53
N THR A 166 -17.07 33.42 -29.86
CA THR A 166 -18.43 33.14 -30.40
C THR A 166 -19.33 32.52 -29.30
N PRO A 167 -20.67 32.59 -29.43
CA PRO A 167 -21.57 32.88 -28.32
C PRO A 167 -21.92 31.63 -27.52
N LEU A 168 -22.20 31.85 -26.23
CA LEU A 168 -22.81 30.89 -25.31
C LEU A 168 -23.96 30.11 -25.99
N PRO A 169 -23.84 28.78 -26.15
CA PRO A 169 -24.97 27.97 -26.55
C PRO A 169 -25.93 27.86 -25.37
N LYS A 170 -27.20 28.11 -25.67
CA LYS A 170 -28.35 27.98 -24.76
C LYS A 170 -28.32 26.65 -24.00
N ARG A 171 -28.77 26.70 -22.74
CA ARG A 171 -29.14 25.54 -21.91
C ARG A 171 -29.89 24.51 -22.76
N VAL A 172 -29.20 23.43 -23.13
CA VAL A 172 -29.85 22.21 -23.60
C VAL A 172 -29.94 21.30 -22.39
N SER A 173 -31.15 21.14 -21.86
CA SER A 173 -31.48 20.04 -20.98
C SER A 173 -31.24 18.73 -21.72
N ARG A 174 -30.12 18.06 -21.41
CA ARG A 174 -29.91 16.66 -21.80
C ARG A 174 -29.73 15.83 -20.55
N ALA A 175 -30.87 15.34 -20.07
CA ALA A 175 -30.93 14.10 -19.32
C ALA A 175 -30.37 12.99 -20.24
N GLY A 176 -29.15 12.56 -19.95
CA GLY A 176 -28.55 11.35 -20.47
C GLY A 176 -27.81 10.72 -19.30
N LYS A 177 -28.47 9.81 -18.59
CA LYS A 177 -27.89 9.02 -17.50
C LYS A 177 -26.63 8.30 -18.02
N LYS A 178 -25.44 8.65 -17.50
CA LYS A 178 -24.35 7.65 -17.39
C LYS A 178 -24.97 6.50 -16.59
N LYS A 179 -24.89 5.25 -17.07
CA LYS A 179 -25.24 4.11 -16.22
C LYS A 179 -24.22 4.12 -15.08
N GLU A 180 -24.64 4.50 -13.88
CA GLU A 180 -23.89 4.20 -12.66
C GLU A 180 -23.66 2.69 -12.64
N GLN A 181 -22.40 2.28 -12.72
CA GLN A 181 -22.02 0.89 -12.47
C GLN A 181 -22.05 0.74 -10.95
N GLY A 182 -23.03 -0.01 -10.43
CA GLY A 182 -23.21 -0.19 -8.99
C GLY A 182 -22.19 -1.15 -8.38
N LEU A 183 -22.19 -1.30 -7.06
CA LEU A 183 -21.25 -2.15 -6.32
C LEU A 183 -21.14 -3.60 -6.82
N ARG A 184 -22.22 -4.16 -7.38
CA ARG A 184 -22.20 -5.51 -7.98
C ARG A 184 -21.18 -5.63 -9.11
N PHE A 185 -21.03 -4.59 -9.93
CA PHE A 185 -20.03 -4.55 -10.99
C PHE A 185 -18.61 -4.53 -10.39
N LEU A 186 -18.39 -3.79 -9.31
CA LEU A 186 -17.10 -3.81 -8.61
C LEU A 186 -16.79 -5.21 -8.06
N VAL A 187 -17.76 -5.91 -7.47
CA VAL A 187 -17.57 -7.30 -7.03
C VAL A 187 -17.17 -8.22 -8.20
N GLU A 188 -17.82 -8.10 -9.36
CA GLU A 188 -17.44 -8.84 -10.56
C GLU A 188 -15.99 -8.54 -11.00
N GLN A 189 -15.54 -7.28 -10.89
CA GLN A 189 -14.16 -6.91 -11.21
C GLN A 189 -13.15 -7.47 -10.20
N TYR A 190 -13.48 -7.49 -8.90
CA TYR A 190 -12.65 -8.12 -7.87
C TYR A 190 -12.55 -9.63 -8.13
N LEU A 191 -13.67 -10.28 -8.44
CA LEU A 191 -13.72 -11.70 -8.78
C LEU A 191 -12.87 -12.02 -10.01
N ALA A 192 -12.98 -11.22 -11.08
CA ALA A 192 -12.20 -11.39 -12.31
C ALA A 192 -10.68 -11.24 -12.09
N LYS A 193 -10.27 -10.59 -10.99
CA LYS A 193 -8.86 -10.36 -10.63
C LYS A 193 -8.39 -11.21 -9.46
N ARG A 194 -9.15 -12.21 -9.00
CA ARG A 194 -8.78 -13.05 -7.85
C ARG A 194 -7.41 -13.76 -7.99
N ASP A 195 -7.03 -14.09 -9.23
CA ASP A 195 -5.77 -14.77 -9.56
C ASP A 195 -4.65 -13.78 -9.96
N ALA A 196 -4.92 -12.48 -9.91
CA ALA A 196 -3.94 -11.44 -10.23
C ALA A 196 -2.94 -11.30 -9.08
N SER A 197 -1.71 -11.76 -9.30
CA SER A 197 -0.63 -11.75 -8.30
C SER A 197 0.10 -10.41 -8.14
N ARG A 198 -0.41 -9.31 -8.73
CA ARG A 198 0.29 -8.02 -8.78
C ARG A 198 -0.53 -6.91 -8.13
N TYR A 199 0.12 -6.19 -7.21
CA TYR A 199 -0.43 -5.02 -6.54
C TYR A 199 -0.93 -3.94 -7.53
N ALA A 200 -0.24 -3.76 -8.66
CA ALA A 200 -0.61 -2.80 -9.71
C ALA A 200 -1.97 -3.10 -10.39
N ASP A 201 -2.45 -4.35 -10.35
CA ASP A 201 -3.73 -4.72 -10.96
C ASP A 201 -4.93 -4.30 -10.10
N HIS A 202 -4.72 -4.01 -8.80
CA HIS A 202 -5.77 -3.63 -7.84
C HIS A 202 -5.93 -2.11 -7.67
N ALA A 203 -4.89 -1.30 -7.89
CA ALA A 203 -4.94 0.14 -7.66
C ALA A 203 -6.09 0.86 -8.41
N PRO A 204 -6.38 0.58 -9.70
CA PRO A 204 -7.50 1.21 -10.39
C PRO A 204 -8.88 0.85 -9.80
N LEU A 205 -9.01 -0.36 -9.25
CA LEU A 205 -10.25 -0.80 -8.59
C LEU A 205 -10.43 -0.11 -7.23
N GLN A 206 -9.35 0.05 -6.48
CA GLN A 206 -9.38 0.79 -5.21
C GLN A 206 -9.71 2.27 -5.44
N ASP A 207 -9.24 2.88 -6.52
CA ASP A 207 -9.62 4.26 -6.89
C ASP A 207 -11.09 4.38 -7.28
N GLU A 208 -11.63 3.38 -8.00
CA GLU A 208 -13.05 3.32 -8.33
C GLU A 208 -13.92 3.10 -7.10
N LEU A 209 -13.52 2.18 -6.22
CA LEU A 209 -14.16 1.94 -4.93
C LEU A 209 -14.16 3.21 -4.07
N ARG A 210 -13.02 3.90 -3.98
CA ARG A 210 -12.88 5.16 -3.24
C ARG A 210 -13.83 6.22 -3.80
N ARG A 211 -13.89 6.41 -5.13
CA ARG A 211 -14.83 7.34 -5.77
C ARG A 211 -16.27 6.99 -5.42
N TYR A 212 -16.64 5.73 -5.61
CA TYR A 212 -18.00 5.27 -5.34
C TYR A 212 -18.40 5.50 -3.88
N LEU A 213 -17.53 5.12 -2.94
CA LEU A 213 -17.71 5.31 -1.49
C LEU A 213 -17.86 6.79 -1.09
N LEU A 214 -17.16 7.70 -1.78
CA LEU A 214 -17.24 9.13 -1.51
C LEU A 214 -18.48 9.80 -2.12
N ASP A 215 -18.97 9.28 -3.25
CA ASP A 215 -20.09 9.85 -3.99
C ASP A 215 -21.46 9.30 -3.54
N HIS A 216 -21.51 8.14 -2.89
CA HIS A 216 -22.75 7.45 -2.52
C HIS A 216 -22.91 7.31 -1.00
N ASP A 217 -23.81 8.10 -0.42
CA ASP A 217 -24.16 8.01 1.01
C ASP A 217 -24.77 6.63 1.38
N SER A 218 -25.33 5.91 0.40
CA SER A 218 -25.90 4.56 0.54
C SER A 218 -24.87 3.43 0.48
N PHE A 219 -23.59 3.72 0.23
CA PHE A 219 -22.53 2.71 0.03
C PHE A 219 -22.57 1.59 1.07
N GLY A 220 -22.61 1.95 2.36
CA GLY A 220 -22.60 0.96 3.44
C GLY A 220 -23.79 0.01 3.42
N ASP A 221 -24.98 0.55 3.09
CA ASP A 221 -26.22 -0.22 3.02
C ASP A 221 -26.27 -1.13 1.79
N GLU A 222 -25.76 -0.66 0.66
CA GLU A 222 -25.65 -1.44 -0.57
C GLU A 222 -24.64 -2.58 -0.44
N LEU A 223 -23.45 -2.31 0.12
CA LEU A 223 -22.43 -3.33 0.33
C LEU A 223 -22.90 -4.41 1.32
N ALA A 224 -23.47 -4.00 2.46
CA ALA A 224 -24.03 -4.95 3.41
C ALA A 224 -25.18 -5.78 2.79
N GLY A 225 -25.97 -5.18 1.89
CA GLY A 225 -26.98 -5.88 1.11
C GLY A 225 -26.41 -6.93 0.16
N LEU A 226 -25.33 -6.61 -0.56
CA LEU A 226 -24.67 -7.54 -1.47
C LEU A 226 -24.05 -8.73 -0.74
N LEU A 227 -23.43 -8.50 0.42
CA LEU A 227 -22.88 -9.57 1.26
C LEU A 227 -23.97 -10.59 1.64
N VAL A 228 -25.15 -10.10 2.05
CA VAL A 228 -26.30 -10.96 2.36
C VAL A 228 -26.85 -11.66 1.11
N GLU A 229 -26.94 -10.95 -0.02
CA GLU A 229 -27.44 -11.52 -1.27
C GLU A 229 -26.58 -12.69 -1.74
N PHE A 230 -25.26 -12.51 -1.81
CA PHE A 230 -24.32 -13.56 -2.21
C PHE A 230 -24.22 -14.67 -1.17
N GLY A 231 -24.22 -14.33 0.12
CA GLY A 231 -24.20 -15.31 1.20
C GLY A 231 -25.46 -16.20 1.26
N SER A 232 -26.57 -15.78 0.63
CA SER A 232 -27.82 -16.55 0.53
C SER A 232 -27.87 -17.45 -0.71
N ALA A 233 -26.86 -17.41 -1.57
CA ALA A 233 -26.86 -18.05 -2.88
C ALA A 233 -26.22 -19.47 -2.85
N SER A 234 -26.13 -20.13 -4.01
CA SER A 234 -25.73 -21.56 -4.12
C SER A 234 -24.21 -21.73 -3.85
N PRO A 235 -23.68 -22.93 -3.55
CA PRO A 235 -22.22 -23.16 -3.38
C PRO A 235 -21.33 -22.78 -4.59
N GLU A 236 -21.92 -22.44 -5.73
CA GLU A 236 -21.21 -21.89 -6.90
C GLU A 236 -20.91 -20.37 -6.75
N ASP A 237 -21.50 -19.70 -5.75
CA ASP A 237 -21.37 -18.28 -5.47
C ASP A 237 -20.41 -17.95 -4.31
N ASP A 238 -19.73 -18.95 -3.72
CA ASP A 238 -18.71 -18.76 -2.65
C ASP A 238 -17.61 -17.78 -3.11
N ASP A 239 -17.20 -17.88 -4.37
CA ASP A 239 -16.26 -16.97 -5.01
C ASP A 239 -16.74 -15.50 -5.04
N GLN A 240 -18.06 -15.28 -5.16
CA GLN A 240 -18.66 -13.94 -5.15
C GLN A 240 -18.71 -13.36 -3.73
N VAL A 241 -18.98 -14.21 -2.73
CA VAL A 241 -18.91 -13.83 -1.32
C VAL A 241 -17.49 -13.40 -0.97
N ASP A 242 -16.48 -14.17 -1.37
CA ASP A 242 -15.07 -13.84 -1.17
C ASP A 242 -14.68 -12.52 -1.84
N ALA A 243 -15.10 -12.31 -3.09
CA ALA A 243 -14.86 -11.05 -3.80
C ALA A 243 -15.55 -9.85 -3.10
N ALA A 244 -16.75 -10.03 -2.57
CA ALA A 244 -17.46 -9.00 -1.81
C ALA A 244 -16.81 -8.73 -0.44
N LEU A 245 -16.27 -9.74 0.23
CA LEU A 245 -15.50 -9.61 1.46
C LEU A 245 -14.15 -8.90 1.22
N HIS A 246 -13.48 -9.17 0.11
CA HIS A 246 -12.30 -8.41 -0.31
C HIS A 246 -12.62 -6.93 -0.57
N LEU A 247 -13.75 -6.64 -1.23
CA LEU A 247 -14.22 -5.27 -1.41
C LEU A 247 -14.52 -4.59 -0.07
N LEU A 248 -15.15 -5.31 0.88
CA LEU A 248 -15.35 -4.82 2.25
C LEU A 248 -14.03 -4.49 2.94
N HIS A 249 -13.04 -5.38 2.86
CA HIS A 249 -11.71 -5.15 3.44
C HIS A 249 -11.06 -3.87 2.88
N ASP A 250 -11.05 -3.71 1.55
CA ASP A 250 -10.49 -2.51 0.90
C ASP A 250 -11.27 -1.24 1.29
N ALA A 251 -12.60 -1.32 1.42
CA ALA A 251 -13.42 -0.19 1.86
C ALA A 251 -13.13 0.21 3.31
N LEU A 252 -12.95 -0.77 4.20
CA LEU A 252 -12.56 -0.54 5.59
C LEU A 252 -11.17 0.10 5.66
N GLU A 253 -10.22 -0.36 4.85
CA GLU A 253 -8.88 0.21 4.75
C GLU A 253 -8.89 1.66 4.23
N ILE A 254 -9.65 1.94 3.16
CA ILE A 254 -9.84 3.31 2.65
C ILE A 254 -10.41 4.23 3.73
N LEU A 255 -11.48 3.80 4.41
CA LEU A 255 -12.13 4.59 5.47
C LEU A 255 -11.22 4.77 6.69
N ARG A 256 -10.45 3.75 7.06
CA ARG A 256 -9.46 3.81 8.14
C ARG A 256 -8.37 4.84 7.81
N VAL A 257 -7.82 4.81 6.61
CA VAL A 257 -6.84 5.80 6.14
C VAL A 257 -7.44 7.21 6.15
N ASP A 258 -8.67 7.38 5.68
CA ASP A 258 -9.36 8.68 5.70
C ASP A 258 -9.69 9.17 7.12
N LEU A 259 -9.94 8.26 8.06
CA LEU A 259 -10.09 8.56 9.49
C LEU A 259 -8.77 9.03 10.10
N GLU A 260 -7.67 8.32 9.84
CA GLU A 260 -6.32 8.71 10.28
C GLU A 260 -5.92 10.08 9.72
N ARG A 261 -6.26 10.35 8.45
CA ARG A 261 -6.06 11.65 7.77
C ARG A 261 -7.11 12.71 8.14
N GLN A 262 -8.01 12.41 9.07
CA GLN A 262 -9.05 13.30 9.61
C GLN A 262 -9.94 13.93 8.52
N ARG A 263 -10.21 13.20 7.43
CA ARG A 263 -10.97 13.71 6.29
C ARG A 263 -12.43 14.01 6.65
N PRO A 264 -13.04 15.07 6.09
CA PRO A 264 -14.44 15.36 6.32
C PRO A 264 -15.35 14.20 5.92
N GLY A 265 -16.24 13.79 6.83
CA GLY A 265 -17.22 12.73 6.60
C GLY A 265 -16.69 11.30 6.72
N SER A 266 -15.39 11.08 6.95
CA SER A 266 -14.83 9.71 7.07
C SER A 266 -15.43 8.95 8.25
N ARG A 267 -15.57 9.61 9.42
CA ARG A 267 -16.27 9.04 10.58
C ARG A 267 -17.73 8.70 10.28
N GLN A 268 -18.47 9.61 9.66
CA GLN A 268 -19.87 9.36 9.31
C GLN A 268 -20.02 8.17 8.35
N ARG A 269 -19.15 8.05 7.34
CA ARG A 269 -19.16 6.91 6.40
C ARG A 269 -18.75 5.60 7.06
N MET A 270 -17.73 5.62 7.93
CA MET A 270 -17.36 4.45 8.73
C MET A 270 -18.52 4.00 9.64
N ASP A 271 -19.14 4.96 10.33
CA ASP A 271 -20.28 4.68 11.19
C ASP A 271 -21.46 4.13 10.37
N ALA A 272 -21.75 4.70 9.20
CA ALA A 272 -22.81 4.23 8.32
C ALA A 272 -22.58 2.79 7.83
N LEU A 273 -21.34 2.46 7.42
CA LEU A 273 -20.97 1.11 7.01
C LEU A 273 -21.15 0.11 8.17
N GLN A 274 -20.61 0.41 9.35
CA GLN A 274 -20.74 -0.49 10.50
C GLN A 274 -22.20 -0.64 10.97
N ASN A 275 -23.00 0.44 10.94
CA ASN A 275 -24.44 0.36 11.23
C ASN A 275 -25.19 -0.50 10.21
N ALA A 276 -24.83 -0.40 8.92
CA ALA A 276 -25.44 -1.22 7.88
C ALA A 276 -25.07 -2.70 8.02
N LEU A 277 -23.81 -3.01 8.34
CA LEU A 277 -23.38 -4.38 8.65
C LEU A 277 -24.13 -4.93 9.87
N ALA A 278 -24.21 -4.17 10.96
CA ALA A 278 -24.94 -4.56 12.18
C ALA A 278 -26.40 -4.92 11.87
N ARG A 279 -27.09 -4.07 11.12
CA ARG A 279 -28.49 -4.30 10.74
C ARG A 279 -28.65 -5.48 9.78
N ARG A 280 -28.01 -5.44 8.62
CA ARG A 280 -28.28 -6.39 7.52
C ARG A 280 -27.61 -7.75 7.74
N VAL A 281 -26.34 -7.76 8.14
CA VAL A 281 -25.57 -9.01 8.29
C VAL A 281 -25.88 -9.70 9.61
N PHE A 282 -25.84 -8.97 10.73
CA PHE A 282 -25.96 -9.58 12.07
C PHE A 282 -27.41 -9.71 12.56
N ASP A 283 -28.21 -8.64 12.48
CA ASP A 283 -29.59 -8.66 13.00
C ASP A 283 -30.61 -9.28 12.01
N GLU A 284 -30.57 -8.93 10.72
CA GLU A 284 -31.57 -9.37 9.72
C GLU A 284 -31.24 -10.73 9.08
N TYR A 285 -30.01 -10.95 8.60
CA TYR A 285 -29.61 -12.20 7.94
C TYR A 285 -29.14 -13.26 8.92
N GLY A 286 -28.12 -12.94 9.72
CA GLY A 286 -27.65 -13.77 10.81
C GLY A 286 -27.00 -15.09 10.39
N GLU A 287 -26.60 -15.32 9.15
CA GLU A 287 -25.86 -16.55 8.83
C GLU A 287 -24.47 -16.54 9.50
N ALA A 288 -24.10 -17.66 10.13
CA ALA A 288 -22.96 -17.73 11.04
C ALA A 288 -21.62 -17.54 10.31
N SER A 289 -21.45 -18.14 9.13
CA SER A 289 -20.21 -18.05 8.36
C SER A 289 -19.95 -16.63 7.86
N LEU A 290 -20.96 -15.93 7.36
CA LEU A 290 -20.86 -14.55 6.91
C LEU A 290 -20.63 -13.58 8.08
N CYS A 291 -21.32 -13.79 9.21
CA CYS A 291 -21.09 -13.00 10.42
C CYS A 291 -19.62 -13.13 10.89
N ALA A 292 -19.06 -14.33 10.88
CA ALA A 292 -17.66 -14.58 11.24
C ALA A 292 -16.70 -13.92 10.25
N ALA A 293 -16.93 -14.06 8.94
CA ALA A 293 -16.10 -13.45 7.90
C ALA A 293 -16.07 -11.92 7.97
N VAL A 294 -17.23 -11.28 8.16
CA VAL A 294 -17.32 -9.82 8.34
C VAL A 294 -16.63 -9.37 9.64
N SER A 295 -16.82 -10.12 10.73
CA SER A 295 -16.15 -9.86 12.01
C SER A 295 -14.63 -9.92 11.87
N HIS A 296 -14.13 -10.89 11.13
CA HIS A 296 -12.71 -11.03 10.83
C HIS A 296 -12.16 -9.88 10.00
N ALA A 297 -12.86 -9.47 8.94
CA ALA A 297 -12.45 -8.34 8.11
C ALA A 297 -12.27 -7.05 8.94
N LEU A 298 -13.18 -6.78 9.88
CA LEU A 298 -13.09 -5.64 10.80
C LEU A 298 -11.90 -5.73 11.76
N LEU A 299 -11.65 -6.92 12.30
CA LEU A 299 -10.51 -7.17 13.19
C LEU A 299 -9.18 -6.98 12.45
N GLN A 300 -9.05 -7.53 11.24
CA GLN A 300 -7.86 -7.46 10.41
C GLN A 300 -7.56 -6.04 9.95
N SER A 301 -8.60 -5.29 9.55
CA SER A 301 -8.46 -3.87 9.23
C SER A 301 -8.19 -3.00 10.47
N ARG A 302 -8.20 -3.56 11.70
CA ARG A 302 -7.95 -2.83 12.97
C ARG A 302 -8.85 -1.60 13.14
N VAL A 303 -10.05 -1.70 12.60
CA VAL A 303 -11.08 -0.68 12.76
C VAL A 303 -11.70 -0.89 14.14
N GLU A 304 -11.89 0.19 14.90
CA GLU A 304 -12.62 0.13 16.14
C GLU A 304 -14.09 -0.22 15.86
N ALA A 305 -14.52 -1.41 16.26
CA ALA A 305 -15.90 -1.85 16.12
C ALA A 305 -16.82 -1.02 17.03
N LEU A 306 -17.85 -0.43 16.46
CA LEU A 306 -18.85 0.39 17.16
C LEU A 306 -19.69 -0.46 18.14
N PRO A 307 -20.21 0.15 19.23
CA PRO A 307 -21.09 -0.54 20.17
C PRO A 307 -22.28 -1.24 19.51
N VAL A 308 -22.94 -0.58 18.56
CA VAL A 308 -24.09 -1.12 17.82
C VAL A 308 -23.78 -2.46 17.13
N LEU A 309 -22.57 -2.59 16.58
CA LEU A 309 -22.13 -3.77 15.86
C LEU A 309 -21.78 -4.90 16.83
N ARG A 310 -21.10 -4.58 17.94
CA ARG A 310 -20.80 -5.54 19.02
C ARG A 310 -22.08 -6.06 19.67
N GLU A 311 -23.06 -5.20 19.89
CA GLU A 311 -24.37 -5.57 20.44
C GLU A 311 -25.15 -6.46 19.47
N ALA A 312 -25.15 -6.16 18.17
CA ALA A 312 -25.79 -7.00 17.15
C ALA A 312 -25.15 -8.39 17.07
N SER A 313 -23.81 -8.45 17.04
CA SER A 313 -23.06 -9.71 17.10
C SER A 313 -23.39 -10.50 18.39
N SER A 314 -23.42 -9.82 19.54
CA SER A 314 -23.76 -10.45 20.83
C SER A 314 -25.18 -11.01 20.84
N ARG A 315 -26.17 -10.26 20.34
CA ARG A 315 -27.55 -10.75 20.19
C ARG A 315 -27.60 -11.97 19.28
N ARG A 316 -26.85 -11.97 18.18
CA ARG A 316 -26.84 -13.09 17.25
C ARG A 316 -26.27 -14.36 17.89
N ILE A 317 -25.18 -14.25 18.65
CA ILE A 317 -24.61 -15.36 19.42
C ILE A 317 -25.65 -15.93 20.39
N LEU A 318 -26.38 -15.06 21.10
CA LEU A 318 -27.46 -15.48 22.01
C LEU A 318 -28.62 -16.17 21.28
N LEU A 319 -29.04 -15.63 20.14
CA LEU A 319 -30.11 -16.22 19.31
C LEU A 319 -29.70 -17.58 18.74
N ALA A 320 -28.45 -17.75 18.30
CA ALA A 320 -27.94 -19.04 17.84
C ALA A 320 -27.96 -20.10 18.97
N ALA A 321 -27.70 -19.67 20.21
CA ALA A 321 -27.81 -20.54 21.38
C ALA A 321 -29.27 -20.91 21.71
N ASP A 322 -30.26 -20.07 21.39
CA ASP A 322 -31.69 -20.36 21.58
C ASP A 322 -32.32 -21.17 20.41
N GLU A 323 -31.89 -20.94 19.16
CA GLU A 323 -32.35 -21.62 17.94
C GLU A 323 -32.00 -23.11 17.91
N THR A 324 -30.96 -23.50 18.65
CA THR A 324 -30.58 -24.90 18.86
C THR A 324 -31.57 -25.66 19.77
N GLY A 325 -32.59 -25.01 20.33
CA GLY A 325 -33.68 -25.62 21.11
C GLY A 325 -33.21 -26.35 22.39
N PRO A 326 -34.12 -26.88 23.23
CA PRO A 326 -33.75 -27.77 24.33
C PRO A 326 -33.42 -29.17 23.77
N TRP A 327 -32.38 -29.27 22.94
CA TRP A 327 -31.68 -30.53 22.70
C TRP A 327 -30.90 -30.88 23.98
N PRO A 328 -30.65 -32.19 24.26
CA PRO A 328 -30.06 -32.58 25.53
C PRO A 328 -28.77 -31.80 25.70
N ILE A 329 -28.52 -31.32 26.92
CA ILE A 329 -27.23 -30.77 27.33
C ILE A 329 -26.17 -31.63 26.62
N PRO A 330 -25.40 -31.10 25.66
CA PRO A 330 -24.37 -31.91 25.06
C PRO A 330 -23.55 -32.48 26.22
N GLU A 331 -23.35 -33.80 26.26
CA GLU A 331 -22.58 -34.42 27.34
C GLU A 331 -21.16 -33.81 27.42
N GLU A 332 -20.73 -33.12 26.36
CA GLU A 332 -19.48 -32.38 26.20
C GLU A 332 -19.69 -30.85 26.23
N ASN A 333 -18.70 -30.13 26.77
CA ASN A 333 -18.67 -28.67 26.78
C ASN A 333 -18.68 -28.13 25.33
N PRO A 334 -19.50 -27.14 24.96
CA PRO A 334 -19.51 -26.53 23.63
C PRO A 334 -18.12 -26.11 23.13
N MET A 335 -17.23 -25.72 24.05
CA MET A 335 -15.84 -25.40 23.77
C MET A 335 -15.02 -26.61 23.31
N ASP A 336 -15.29 -27.81 23.85
CA ASP A 336 -14.63 -29.05 23.42
C ASP A 336 -15.04 -29.42 21.99
N GLY A 337 -16.28 -29.11 21.59
CA GLY A 337 -16.73 -29.21 20.20
C GLY A 337 -15.93 -28.29 19.27
N LEU A 338 -15.79 -27.02 19.64
CA LEU A 338 -15.03 -26.04 18.88
C LEU A 338 -13.55 -26.42 18.74
N PHE A 339 -12.90 -26.84 19.83
CA PHE A 339 -11.50 -27.25 19.79
C PHE A 339 -11.29 -28.49 18.94
N ARG A 340 -12.21 -29.46 18.96
CA ARG A 340 -12.17 -30.60 18.04
C ARG A 340 -12.31 -30.18 16.58
N SER A 341 -13.19 -29.23 16.25
CA SER A 341 -13.28 -28.74 14.87
C SER A 341 -11.98 -28.10 14.38
N ILE A 342 -11.25 -27.40 15.26
CA ILE A 342 -9.93 -26.84 14.93
C ILE A 342 -8.89 -27.95 14.76
N GLU A 343 -8.97 -29.01 15.57
CA GLU A 343 -8.13 -30.20 15.40
C GLU A 343 -8.40 -30.93 14.08
N GLU A 344 -9.67 -31.03 13.69
CA GLU A 344 -10.10 -31.65 12.42
C GLU A 344 -9.63 -30.86 11.19
N LEU A 345 -9.48 -29.54 11.29
CA LEU A 345 -8.86 -28.70 10.26
C LEU A 345 -7.36 -29.00 10.08
N GLY A 346 -6.73 -29.70 11.03
CA GLY A 346 -5.36 -30.18 10.90
C GLY A 346 -4.30 -29.09 10.98
N HIS A 347 -4.59 -27.95 11.64
CA HIS A 347 -3.62 -26.88 11.85
C HIS A 347 -2.37 -27.39 12.57
N GLU A 348 -1.19 -27.08 12.05
CA GLU A 348 0.10 -27.47 12.64
C GLU A 348 0.69 -26.37 13.53
N SER A 349 0.09 -25.16 13.50
CA SER A 349 0.62 -23.96 14.14
C SER A 349 -0.37 -23.33 15.13
N PRO A 350 0.06 -22.93 16.34
CA PRO A 350 -0.80 -22.19 17.27
C PRO A 350 -1.21 -20.81 16.74
N TYR A 351 -0.46 -20.25 15.77
CA TYR A 351 -0.80 -18.98 15.12
C TYR A 351 -2.00 -19.13 14.19
N GLU A 352 -2.06 -20.21 13.42
CA GLU A 352 -3.20 -20.53 12.53
C GLU A 352 -4.44 -20.89 13.35
N ALA A 353 -4.28 -21.70 14.40
CA ALA A 353 -5.40 -22.02 15.28
C ALA A 353 -5.98 -20.79 15.98
N LEU A 354 -5.13 -19.85 16.42
CA LEU A 354 -5.60 -18.59 16.97
C LEU A 354 -6.32 -17.75 15.90
N GLU A 355 -5.81 -17.69 14.68
CA GLU A 355 -6.45 -16.95 13.59
C GLU A 355 -7.87 -17.46 13.33
N THR A 356 -8.05 -18.78 13.21
CA THR A 356 -9.36 -19.42 13.08
C THR A 356 -10.27 -19.11 14.28
N LEU A 357 -9.75 -19.12 15.52
CA LEU A 357 -10.53 -18.78 16.71
C LEU A 357 -10.96 -17.31 16.74
N LEU A 358 -10.06 -16.40 16.37
CA LEU A 358 -10.37 -14.98 16.29
C LEU A 358 -11.37 -14.68 15.18
N GLN A 359 -11.34 -15.42 14.05
CA GLN A 359 -12.39 -15.33 13.02
C GLN A 359 -13.78 -15.57 13.59
N LEU A 360 -13.92 -16.57 14.48
CA LEU A 360 -15.21 -16.94 15.08
C LEU A 360 -15.67 -15.99 16.19
N MET A 361 -14.76 -15.27 16.86
CA MET A 361 -15.06 -14.50 18.07
C MET A 361 -14.60 -13.04 18.05
N ALA A 362 -14.19 -12.50 16.90
CA ALA A 362 -13.61 -11.16 16.73
C ALA A 362 -14.45 -10.01 17.31
N LEU A 363 -15.78 -10.10 17.26
CA LEU A 363 -16.70 -9.05 17.75
C LEU A 363 -17.31 -9.33 19.14
N GLY A 364 -16.93 -10.44 19.78
CA GLY A 364 -17.37 -10.75 21.14
C GLY A 364 -16.91 -9.69 22.16
N PRO A 365 -17.64 -9.48 23.28
CA PRO A 365 -17.17 -8.64 24.38
C PRO A 365 -15.80 -9.10 24.90
N ALA A 366 -15.01 -8.18 25.45
CA ALA A 366 -13.68 -8.50 25.96
C ALA A 366 -13.72 -9.58 27.05
N GLU A 367 -14.79 -9.61 27.86
CA GLU A 367 -15.04 -10.64 28.87
C GLU A 367 -15.21 -12.02 28.25
N MET A 368 -15.93 -12.10 27.13
CA MET A 368 -16.15 -13.36 26.40
C MET A 368 -14.86 -13.86 25.75
N GLN A 369 -14.09 -12.97 25.12
CA GLN A 369 -12.78 -13.30 24.53
C GLN A 369 -11.76 -13.72 25.62
N THR A 370 -11.84 -13.11 26.80
CA THR A 370 -11.04 -13.50 27.96
C THR A 370 -11.47 -14.86 28.51
N ALA A 371 -12.78 -15.14 28.59
CA ALA A 371 -13.30 -16.43 29.01
C ALA A 371 -12.88 -17.56 28.05
N LEU A 372 -12.96 -17.31 26.73
CA LEU A 372 -12.40 -18.21 25.70
C LEU A 372 -10.93 -18.54 25.99
N CYS A 373 -10.11 -17.51 26.25
CA CYS A 373 -8.69 -17.72 26.57
C CYS A 373 -8.51 -18.63 27.81
N GLY A 374 -9.40 -18.52 28.80
CA GLY A 374 -9.40 -19.40 29.98
C GLY A 374 -9.67 -20.86 29.63
N GLU A 375 -10.71 -21.11 28.83
CA GLU A 375 -11.07 -22.46 28.34
C GLU A 375 -9.93 -23.05 27.48
N MET A 376 -9.33 -22.25 26.61
CA MET A 376 -8.18 -22.68 25.79
C MET A 376 -6.97 -23.07 26.65
N LEU A 377 -6.72 -22.40 27.78
CA LEU A 377 -5.58 -22.69 28.68
C LEU A 377 -5.74 -24.01 29.45
N VAL A 378 -6.97 -24.49 29.61
CA VAL A 378 -7.26 -25.76 30.28
C VAL A 378 -7.52 -26.91 29.31
N ALA A 379 -7.60 -26.62 28.01
CA ALA A 379 -7.77 -27.62 26.96
C ALA A 379 -6.68 -28.70 27.01
N ASP A 380 -7.07 -29.95 26.72
CA ASP A 380 -6.15 -31.08 26.70
C ASP A 380 -5.09 -30.91 25.59
N ASN A 381 -5.49 -30.36 24.46
CA ASN A 381 -4.62 -30.12 23.32
C ASN A 381 -3.57 -29.02 23.62
N PRO A 382 -2.27 -29.34 23.59
CA PRO A 382 -1.22 -28.34 23.82
C PRO A 382 -1.16 -27.23 22.77
N LEU A 383 -1.57 -27.50 21.51
CA LEU A 383 -1.61 -26.49 20.45
C LEU A 383 -2.63 -25.39 20.76
N ILE A 384 -3.81 -25.76 21.27
CA ILE A 384 -4.84 -24.81 21.71
C ILE A 384 -4.36 -24.00 22.92
N ARG A 385 -3.67 -24.64 23.87
CA ARG A 385 -3.04 -23.93 25.01
C ARG A 385 -1.98 -22.93 24.55
N ASP A 386 -1.18 -23.28 23.54
CA ASP A 386 -0.17 -22.39 22.97
C ASP A 386 -0.81 -21.22 22.20
N ALA A 387 -1.93 -21.46 21.51
CA ALA A 387 -2.74 -20.40 20.90
C ALA A 387 -3.30 -19.44 21.96
N ALA A 388 -3.70 -19.95 23.13
CA ALA A 388 -4.23 -19.13 24.22
C ALA A 388 -3.19 -18.11 24.72
N ALA A 389 -1.92 -18.55 24.80
CA ALA A 389 -0.84 -17.67 25.24
C ALA A 389 -0.59 -16.49 24.28
N LEU A 390 -0.93 -16.62 23.01
CA LEU A 390 -0.82 -15.54 22.03
C LEU A 390 -1.86 -14.43 22.23
N MET A 391 -2.93 -14.65 23.01
CA MET A 391 -3.93 -13.63 23.34
C MET A 391 -3.36 -12.44 24.13
N ILE A 392 -2.15 -12.56 24.70
CA ILE A 392 -1.44 -11.39 25.25
C ILE A 392 -1.08 -10.35 24.18
N LEU A 393 -1.13 -10.71 22.89
CA LEU A 393 -0.88 -9.85 21.72
C LEU A 393 -2.19 -9.38 21.06
N HIS A 394 -3.34 -9.59 21.71
CA HIS A 394 -4.65 -9.19 21.20
C HIS A 394 -4.75 -7.65 21.01
N PRO A 395 -5.42 -7.13 19.96
CA PRO A 395 -5.55 -5.69 19.74
C PRO A 395 -6.28 -4.96 20.89
N THR A 396 -7.24 -5.61 21.55
CA THR A 396 -7.98 -5.06 22.70
C THR A 396 -7.19 -5.16 24.00
N ALA A 397 -6.98 -4.02 24.68
CA ALA A 397 -6.18 -3.93 25.91
C ALA A 397 -6.72 -4.78 27.08
N GLU A 398 -8.04 -4.81 27.26
CA GLU A 398 -8.70 -5.59 28.31
C GLU A 398 -8.46 -7.09 28.14
N VAL A 399 -8.53 -7.59 26.91
CA VAL A 399 -8.26 -9.00 26.58
C VAL A 399 -6.79 -9.35 26.84
N ARG A 400 -5.85 -8.47 26.47
CA ARG A 400 -4.42 -8.71 26.78
C ARG A 400 -4.17 -8.81 28.28
N LEU A 401 -4.81 -7.92 29.04
CA LEU A 401 -4.69 -7.90 30.49
C LEU A 401 -5.28 -9.18 31.12
N GLY A 402 -6.48 -9.58 30.66
CA GLY A 402 -7.14 -10.81 31.06
C GLY A 402 -6.33 -12.06 30.72
N ALA A 403 -5.82 -12.18 29.50
CA ALA A 403 -4.96 -13.27 29.06
C ALA A 403 -3.67 -13.36 29.89
N ALA A 404 -3.01 -12.22 30.15
CA ALA A 404 -1.80 -12.18 30.99
C ALA A 404 -2.09 -12.61 32.44
N GLN A 405 -3.26 -12.26 32.98
CA GLN A 405 -3.70 -12.71 34.31
C GLN A 405 -3.98 -14.21 34.33
N LEU A 406 -4.72 -14.72 33.36
CA LEU A 406 -5.03 -16.15 33.25
C LEU A 406 -3.77 -17.01 33.13
N LEU A 407 -2.78 -16.57 32.33
CA LEU A 407 -1.48 -17.23 32.25
C LEU A 407 -0.73 -17.27 33.58
N ALA A 408 -0.82 -16.20 34.38
CA ALA A 408 -0.22 -16.16 35.72
C ALA A 408 -0.91 -17.14 36.67
N ASP A 409 -2.24 -17.21 36.62
CA ASP A 409 -3.06 -18.08 37.48
C ASP A 409 -2.91 -19.56 37.09
N HIS A 410 -2.72 -19.85 35.79
CA HIS A 410 -2.66 -21.20 35.23
C HIS A 410 -1.25 -21.61 34.83
N ALA A 411 -0.22 -21.06 35.50
CA ALA A 411 1.17 -21.27 35.13
C ALA A 411 1.63 -22.74 35.11
N ALA A 412 0.92 -23.66 35.78
CA ALA A 412 1.17 -25.09 35.72
C ALA A 412 0.79 -25.74 34.37
N ARG A 413 -0.01 -25.06 33.54
CA ARG A 413 -0.44 -25.51 32.21
C ARG A 413 0.43 -24.98 31.08
N ILE A 414 1.36 -24.07 31.37
CA ILE A 414 2.30 -23.48 30.43
C ILE A 414 3.20 -24.57 29.84
N THR A 415 3.24 -24.64 28.51
CA THR A 415 4.14 -25.53 27.76
C THR A 415 5.56 -24.95 27.69
N PRO A 416 6.57 -25.77 27.36
CA PRO A 416 7.92 -25.29 27.05
C PRO A 416 7.98 -24.19 25.99
N ASP A 417 7.17 -24.29 24.94
CA ASP A 417 7.10 -23.32 23.84
C ASP A 417 6.42 -22.02 24.25
N THR A 418 5.31 -22.12 24.99
CA THR A 418 4.68 -20.94 25.60
C THR A 418 5.66 -20.24 26.55
N LEU A 419 6.40 -20.98 27.39
CA LEU A 419 7.40 -20.38 28.28
C LEU A 419 8.47 -19.60 27.50
N ARG A 420 9.00 -20.19 26.41
CA ARG A 420 9.95 -19.52 25.51
C ARG A 420 9.34 -18.24 24.91
N ARG A 421 8.11 -18.32 24.43
CA ARG A 421 7.39 -17.20 23.81
C ARG A 421 7.13 -16.05 24.79
N LEU A 422 6.69 -16.35 26.01
CA LEU A 422 6.51 -15.35 27.07
C LEU A 422 7.83 -14.65 27.40
N ILE A 423 8.97 -15.37 27.39
CA ILE A 423 10.29 -14.77 27.62
C ILE A 423 10.69 -13.83 26.48
N ILE A 424 10.37 -14.17 25.23
CA ILE A 424 10.64 -13.33 24.05
C ILE A 424 9.79 -12.04 24.11
N THR A 425 8.50 -12.16 24.42
CA THR A 425 7.55 -11.04 24.29
C THR A 425 7.38 -10.19 25.53
N ARG A 426 7.83 -10.63 26.72
CA ARG A 426 7.64 -9.88 28.00
C ARG A 426 8.08 -8.42 27.96
N ASN A 427 9.12 -8.09 27.18
CA ASN A 427 9.68 -6.74 27.09
C ASN A 427 9.02 -5.87 26.01
N TRP A 428 7.94 -6.35 25.40
CA TRP A 428 7.18 -5.63 24.37
C TRP A 428 6.04 -4.81 24.99
N PHE A 429 5.67 -5.12 26.22
CA PHE A 429 4.50 -4.55 26.89
C PHE A 429 4.87 -3.54 27.99
N PRO A 430 3.96 -2.61 28.33
CA PRO A 430 4.07 -1.78 29.52
C PRO A 430 4.19 -2.59 30.82
N GLU A 431 4.64 -1.93 31.89
CA GLU A 431 4.94 -2.55 33.18
C GLU A 431 3.78 -3.40 33.71
N GLU A 432 2.55 -2.92 33.63
CA GLU A 432 1.37 -3.62 34.14
C GLU A 432 1.16 -5.03 33.56
N ILE A 433 1.25 -5.18 32.24
CA ILE A 433 1.10 -6.48 31.57
C ILE A 433 2.37 -7.31 31.80
N ARG A 434 3.54 -6.67 31.71
CA ARG A 434 4.83 -7.32 31.91
C ARG A 434 4.95 -7.97 33.29
N THR A 435 4.45 -7.35 34.36
CA THR A 435 4.47 -7.93 35.71
C THR A 435 3.71 -9.26 35.77
N ARG A 436 2.55 -9.36 35.10
CA ARG A 436 1.77 -10.61 35.06
C ARG A 436 2.46 -11.69 34.23
N ILE A 437 3.04 -11.32 33.09
CA ILE A 437 3.87 -12.24 32.30
C ILE A 437 5.06 -12.75 33.12
N ASP A 438 5.73 -11.87 33.88
CA ASP A 438 6.86 -12.24 34.73
C ASP A 438 6.47 -13.20 35.85
N GLN A 439 5.26 -13.03 36.41
CA GLN A 439 4.68 -13.96 37.38
C GLN A 439 4.39 -15.33 36.74
N ALA A 440 3.82 -15.37 35.54
CA ALA A 440 3.57 -16.59 34.79
C ALA A 440 4.88 -17.35 34.51
N VAL A 441 5.89 -16.66 33.97
CA VAL A 441 7.23 -17.21 33.68
C VAL A 441 7.89 -17.74 34.95
N SER A 442 7.86 -16.99 36.05
CA SER A 442 8.46 -17.38 37.32
C SER A 442 7.76 -18.60 37.93
N SER A 443 6.44 -18.68 37.79
CA SER A 443 5.63 -19.79 38.29
C SER A 443 5.83 -21.06 37.48
N ALA A 444 5.86 -20.97 36.14
CA ALA A 444 6.19 -22.10 35.26
C ALA A 444 7.57 -22.68 35.57
N ARG A 445 8.59 -21.82 35.75
CA ARG A 445 9.94 -22.25 36.13
C ARG A 445 9.99 -22.94 37.50
N ARG A 446 9.25 -22.44 38.49
CA ARG A 446 9.11 -23.11 39.81
C ARG A 446 8.41 -24.47 39.68
N GLY A 447 7.44 -24.56 38.78
CA GLY A 447 6.79 -25.81 38.36
C GLY A 447 7.68 -26.76 37.56
N ARG A 448 8.96 -26.42 37.36
CA ARG A 448 9.96 -27.19 36.59
C ARG A 448 9.61 -27.36 35.11
N VAL A 449 8.83 -26.44 34.53
CA VAL A 449 8.67 -26.37 33.08
C VAL A 449 10.01 -25.95 32.47
N GLU A 450 10.60 -26.84 31.66
CA GLU A 450 11.81 -26.52 30.90
C GLU A 450 11.45 -25.60 29.73
N CYS A 451 12.23 -24.55 29.53
CA CYS A 451 12.03 -23.64 28.41
C CYS A 451 12.45 -24.32 27.12
N ALA A 452 11.58 -24.33 26.10
CA ALA A 452 11.96 -24.81 24.78
C ALA A 452 13.18 -24.01 24.26
N PRO A 453 14.08 -24.65 23.48
CA PRO A 453 15.16 -23.93 22.83
C PRO A 453 14.62 -23.04 21.71
N LEU A 454 15.23 -21.87 21.55
CA LEU A 454 14.98 -21.03 20.38
C LEU A 454 15.84 -21.52 19.21
N ALA A 455 15.27 -21.53 18.00
CA ALA A 455 16.02 -21.80 16.79
C ALA A 455 17.21 -20.84 16.67
N LYS A 456 18.33 -21.34 16.15
CA LYS A 456 19.51 -20.49 15.93
C LYS A 456 19.16 -19.42 14.89
N SER A 457 19.61 -18.19 15.13
CA SER A 457 19.52 -17.10 14.16
C SER A 457 20.03 -17.57 12.80
N LEU A 458 19.14 -17.59 11.81
CA LEU A 458 19.46 -17.98 10.45
C LEU A 458 20.16 -16.83 9.73
N ALA A 459 20.98 -17.18 8.73
CA ALA A 459 21.45 -16.18 7.76
C ALA A 459 20.22 -15.70 6.96
N ALA A 460 19.85 -14.45 7.18
CA ALA A 460 18.66 -13.83 6.61
C ALA A 460 19.05 -12.74 5.61
N ASP A 461 18.38 -12.71 4.46
CA ASP A 461 18.43 -11.58 3.54
C ASP A 461 17.40 -10.55 4.01
N VAL A 462 17.86 -9.39 4.47
CA VAL A 462 16.99 -8.33 4.99
C VAL A 462 16.87 -7.22 3.95
N TYR A 463 15.64 -6.87 3.63
CA TYR A 463 15.29 -5.73 2.78
C TYR A 463 14.43 -4.76 3.56
N ALA A 464 14.72 -3.47 3.43
CA ALA A 464 13.97 -2.41 4.09
C ALA A 464 13.55 -1.35 3.06
N SER A 465 12.30 -0.92 3.12
CA SER A 465 11.83 0.28 2.42
C SER A 465 12.44 1.54 3.06
N PRO A 466 12.43 2.69 2.37
CA PRO A 466 12.59 3.97 3.05
C PRO A 466 11.47 4.20 4.07
N VAL A 467 11.67 5.20 4.92
CA VAL A 467 10.59 5.77 5.73
C VAL A 467 9.86 6.79 4.85
N ASP A 468 8.54 6.60 4.69
CA ASP A 468 7.71 7.53 3.91
C ASP A 468 7.35 8.81 4.69
N GLY A 469 6.70 9.77 4.02
CA GLY A 469 6.27 11.03 4.65
C GLY A 469 5.25 10.85 5.78
N ALA A 470 4.56 9.71 5.85
CA ALA A 470 3.65 9.35 6.94
C ALA A 470 4.36 8.60 8.09
N GLY A 471 5.66 8.35 7.98
CA GLY A 471 6.46 7.63 8.96
C GLY A 471 6.27 6.12 8.94
N ALA A 472 5.79 5.53 7.85
CA ALA A 472 5.69 4.09 7.67
C ALA A 472 6.98 3.52 7.05
N GLN A 473 7.34 2.31 7.49
CA GLN A 473 8.49 1.56 6.97
C GLN A 473 8.20 0.06 6.99
N SER A 474 8.51 -0.61 5.89
CA SER A 474 8.34 -2.04 5.72
C SER A 474 9.68 -2.77 5.70
N PHE A 475 9.70 -3.95 6.31
CA PHE A 475 10.80 -4.90 6.28
C PHE A 475 10.35 -6.20 5.66
N GLN A 476 11.27 -6.80 4.90
CA GLN A 476 11.08 -8.07 4.24
C GLN A 476 12.32 -8.93 4.50
N VAL A 477 12.15 -10.03 5.22
CA VAL A 477 13.24 -10.87 5.69
C VAL A 477 13.08 -12.27 5.12
N ILE A 478 14.03 -12.70 4.30
CA ILE A 478 13.97 -14.00 3.65
C ILE A 478 14.96 -14.95 4.32
N VAL A 479 14.46 -16.06 4.86
CA VAL A 479 15.26 -17.10 5.52
C VAL A 479 15.11 -18.45 4.81
N PRO A 480 16.15 -19.30 4.78
CA PRO A 480 16.03 -20.67 4.28
C PRO A 480 15.08 -21.49 5.15
N ASP A 481 14.26 -22.32 4.52
CA ASP A 481 13.41 -23.29 5.22
C ASP A 481 13.31 -24.60 4.42
N GLY A 482 13.91 -25.67 4.96
CA GLY A 482 14.01 -26.96 4.27
C GLY A 482 14.61 -26.84 2.85
N LYS A 483 13.78 -27.11 1.83
CA LYS A 483 14.14 -26.97 0.40
C LYS A 483 13.72 -25.63 -0.20
N GLY A 484 12.90 -24.84 0.51
CA GLY A 484 12.36 -23.55 0.11
C GLY A 484 12.89 -22.41 0.98
N PHE A 485 12.06 -21.37 1.12
CA PHE A 485 12.34 -20.19 1.93
C PHE A 485 11.06 -19.72 2.65
N LEU A 486 11.23 -18.97 3.74
CA LEU A 486 10.16 -18.18 4.35
C LEU A 486 10.43 -16.71 4.10
N GLY A 487 9.37 -15.96 3.76
CA GLY A 487 9.37 -14.50 3.72
C GLY A 487 8.63 -13.94 4.93
N CYS A 488 9.34 -13.22 5.80
CA CYS A 488 8.76 -12.54 6.95
C CYS A 488 8.59 -11.05 6.63
N SER A 489 7.34 -10.58 6.66
CA SER A 489 6.99 -9.18 6.46
C SER A 489 6.76 -8.49 7.80
N ILE A 490 7.21 -7.25 7.95
CA ILE A 490 6.92 -6.40 9.12
C ILE A 490 6.63 -4.98 8.64
N LEU A 491 5.52 -4.39 9.10
CA LEU A 491 5.17 -2.99 8.85
C LEU A 491 5.22 -2.20 10.17
N ILE A 492 6.00 -1.13 10.17
CA ILE A 492 6.12 -0.19 11.30
C ILE A 492 5.53 1.14 10.88
N LYS A 493 4.70 1.75 11.72
CA LYS A 493 4.09 3.05 11.47
C LYS A 493 4.28 3.99 12.65
N ALA A 494 4.73 5.20 12.36
CA ALA A 494 4.93 6.25 13.34
C ALA A 494 3.67 6.46 14.20
N GLY A 495 3.84 6.48 15.53
CA GLY A 495 2.75 6.69 16.50
C GLY A 495 1.81 5.50 16.67
N ALA A 496 2.10 4.37 16.01
CA ALA A 496 1.33 3.14 16.16
C ALA A 496 2.20 1.91 16.48
N GLY A 497 3.49 1.95 16.14
CA GLY A 497 4.43 0.87 16.38
C GLY A 497 4.44 -0.18 15.27
N VAL A 498 4.62 -1.45 15.61
CA VAL A 498 4.52 -2.55 14.63
C VAL A 498 3.05 -2.82 14.35
N VAL A 499 2.59 -2.32 13.20
CA VAL A 499 1.18 -2.36 12.79
C VAL A 499 0.89 -3.46 11.79
N ASP A 500 1.86 -4.29 11.40
CA ASP A 500 1.58 -5.55 10.74
C ASP A 500 2.78 -6.49 10.77
N ALA A 501 2.51 -7.79 10.70
CA ALA A 501 3.51 -8.82 10.47
C ALA A 501 2.85 -10.09 9.93
N PHE A 502 3.53 -10.81 9.05
CA PHE A 502 3.08 -12.12 8.57
C PHE A 502 4.26 -12.92 7.99
N VAL A 503 4.05 -14.22 7.82
CA VAL A 503 5.03 -15.14 7.23
C VAL A 503 4.40 -15.82 6.02
N ILE A 504 5.11 -15.83 4.89
CA ILE A 504 4.73 -16.57 3.68
C ILE A 504 5.74 -17.67 3.37
N SER A 505 5.26 -18.77 2.82
CA SER A 505 6.12 -19.82 2.27
C SER A 505 6.46 -19.52 0.82
N LEU A 506 7.74 -19.73 0.47
CA LEU A 506 8.27 -19.57 -0.89
C LEU A 506 8.86 -20.92 -1.30
N SER A 507 8.20 -21.60 -2.25
CA SER A 507 8.45 -23.01 -2.60
C SER A 507 9.87 -23.26 -3.12
N GLY A 508 10.56 -22.22 -3.61
CA GLY A 508 11.94 -22.31 -4.03
C GLY A 508 12.54 -21.00 -4.54
N LYS A 509 13.72 -21.11 -5.17
CA LYS A 509 14.51 -19.95 -5.62
C LYS A 509 13.79 -19.05 -6.63
N ARG A 510 12.89 -19.61 -7.44
CA ARG A 510 12.14 -18.85 -8.45
C ARG A 510 11.18 -17.87 -7.76
N GLU A 511 10.30 -18.38 -6.89
CA GLU A 511 9.37 -17.55 -6.12
C GLU A 511 10.10 -16.54 -5.24
N LYS A 512 11.22 -16.93 -4.60
CA LYS A 512 12.10 -15.98 -3.90
C LYS A 512 12.54 -14.82 -4.78
N ASN A 513 13.03 -15.10 -5.99
CA ASN A 513 13.51 -14.05 -6.90
C ASN A 513 12.38 -13.20 -7.47
N ASP A 514 11.21 -13.80 -7.72
CA ASP A 514 10.01 -13.10 -8.18
C ASP A 514 9.49 -12.15 -7.07
N PHE A 515 9.46 -12.61 -5.83
CA PHE A 515 9.14 -11.82 -4.64
C PHE A 515 10.12 -10.65 -4.46
N ILE A 516 11.43 -10.91 -4.53
CA ILE A 516 12.46 -9.84 -4.49
C ILE A 516 12.26 -8.81 -5.60
N SER A 517 11.97 -9.28 -6.82
CA SER A 517 11.76 -8.40 -7.96
C SER A 517 10.49 -7.54 -7.81
N MET A 518 9.44 -8.08 -7.20
CA MET A 518 8.22 -7.34 -6.85
C MET A 518 8.52 -6.22 -5.86
N MET A 519 9.18 -6.54 -4.73
CA MET A 519 9.55 -5.57 -3.70
C MET A 519 10.36 -4.39 -4.26
N PHE A 520 11.34 -4.66 -5.13
CA PHE A 520 12.13 -3.60 -5.77
C PHE A 520 11.37 -2.73 -6.76
N ARG A 521 10.28 -3.23 -7.35
CA ARG A 521 9.44 -2.46 -8.26
C ARG A 521 8.43 -1.58 -7.52
N GLU A 522 7.89 -2.06 -6.40
CA GLU A 522 6.70 -1.47 -5.79
C GLU A 522 7.00 -0.61 -4.55
N GLY A 523 8.10 -0.84 -3.81
CA GLY A 523 8.33 -0.19 -2.51
C GLY A 523 9.72 0.40 -2.28
N ALA A 524 10.52 0.59 -3.34
CA ALA A 524 11.89 1.11 -3.26
C ALA A 524 12.77 0.41 -2.21
N PHE A 525 12.53 -0.88 -1.97
CA PHE A 525 13.28 -1.67 -0.99
C PHE A 525 14.76 -1.71 -1.36
N ILE A 526 15.63 -1.74 -0.36
CA ILE A 526 17.06 -2.02 -0.54
C ILE A 526 17.55 -2.99 0.52
N GLU A 527 18.59 -3.75 0.17
CA GLU A 527 19.25 -4.70 1.08
C GLU A 527 19.88 -3.93 2.25
N SER A 528 19.52 -4.33 3.48
CA SER A 528 19.90 -3.70 4.75
C SER A 528 20.48 -4.73 5.72
N SER A 529 21.07 -4.26 6.81
CA SER A 529 21.63 -5.11 7.86
C SER A 529 20.57 -5.65 8.84
N GLN A 530 20.88 -6.76 9.51
CA GLN A 530 20.03 -7.31 10.57
C GLN A 530 19.98 -6.40 11.80
N GLU A 531 21.08 -5.71 12.11
CA GLU A 531 21.16 -4.79 13.24
C GLU A 531 20.19 -3.62 13.07
N TYR A 532 19.99 -3.14 11.84
CA TYR A 532 19.01 -2.10 11.55
C TYR A 532 17.56 -2.59 11.69
N LEU A 533 17.28 -3.82 11.25
CA LEU A 533 15.98 -4.47 11.50
C LEU A 533 15.72 -4.55 13.02
N ASP A 534 16.67 -5.07 13.78
CA ASP A 534 16.53 -5.24 15.23
C ASP A 534 16.30 -3.89 15.93
N LEU A 535 17.06 -2.87 15.55
CA LEU A 535 16.91 -1.50 16.05
C LEU A 535 15.50 -0.96 15.74
N ARG A 536 15.04 -1.10 14.50
CA ARG A 536 13.75 -0.54 14.07
C ARG A 536 12.57 -1.24 14.69
N VAL A 537 12.62 -2.57 14.84
CA VAL A 537 11.58 -3.31 15.57
C VAL A 537 11.54 -2.85 17.04
N CYS A 538 12.69 -2.65 17.69
CA CYS A 538 12.72 -2.13 19.07
C CYS A 538 12.09 -0.74 19.21
N HIS A 539 12.34 0.15 18.24
CA HIS A 539 11.68 1.46 18.17
C HIS A 539 10.16 1.32 17.98
N GLY A 540 9.73 0.47 17.05
CA GLY A 540 8.31 0.20 16.80
C GLY A 540 7.59 -0.39 18.02
N LEU A 541 8.25 -1.29 18.76
CA LEU A 541 7.72 -1.83 20.01
C LEU A 541 7.55 -0.75 21.08
N ALA A 542 8.51 0.18 21.22
CA ALA A 542 8.39 1.29 22.15
C ALA A 542 7.26 2.26 21.79
N GLU A 543 7.14 2.62 20.51
CA GLU A 543 6.06 3.48 20.03
C GLU A 543 4.68 2.85 20.25
N GLY A 544 4.54 1.56 19.92
CA GLY A 544 3.31 0.81 20.14
C GLY A 544 2.94 0.77 21.63
N ALA A 545 3.89 0.39 22.49
CA ALA A 545 3.68 0.34 23.93
C ALA A 545 3.29 1.71 24.52
N ALA A 546 3.94 2.80 24.09
CA ALA A 546 3.61 4.16 24.51
C ALA A 546 2.19 4.59 24.05
N ALA A 547 1.74 4.09 22.91
CA ALA A 547 0.39 4.31 22.38
C ALA A 547 -0.66 3.33 22.94
N GLY A 548 -0.31 2.45 23.88
CA GLY A 548 -1.22 1.42 24.41
C GLY A 548 -1.58 0.32 23.39
N LYS A 549 -0.81 0.19 22.31
CA LYS A 549 -0.98 -0.80 21.24
C LYS A 549 -0.01 -1.96 21.43
N ALA A 550 -0.43 -3.16 21.05
CA ALA A 550 0.43 -4.34 20.97
C ALA A 550 0.73 -4.67 19.50
N PRO A 551 1.90 -5.26 19.20
CA PRO A 551 2.13 -5.84 17.88
C PRO A 551 1.20 -7.05 17.67
N THR A 552 1.04 -7.48 16.41
CA THR A 552 0.28 -8.71 16.10
C THR A 552 0.95 -9.94 16.70
N TYR A 553 0.14 -10.99 16.93
CA TYR A 553 0.69 -12.29 17.31
C TYR A 553 1.68 -12.85 16.28
N TRP A 554 1.49 -12.51 15.00
CA TRP A 554 2.44 -12.85 13.93
C TRP A 554 3.84 -12.25 14.12
N LEU A 555 4.01 -11.12 14.81
CA LEU A 555 5.37 -10.63 15.14
C LEU A 555 6.12 -11.61 16.05
N ALA A 556 5.41 -12.30 16.96
CA ALA A 556 6.01 -13.37 17.75
C ALA A 556 6.44 -14.52 16.85
N HIS A 557 5.63 -14.90 15.85
CA HIS A 557 6.02 -15.91 14.87
C HIS A 557 7.28 -15.51 14.10
N VAL A 558 7.35 -14.27 13.63
CA VAL A 558 8.55 -13.73 12.96
C VAL A 558 9.76 -13.76 13.89
N ALA A 559 9.63 -13.33 15.15
CA ALA A 559 10.73 -13.36 16.11
C ALA A 559 11.23 -14.80 16.35
N GLU A 560 10.33 -15.77 16.46
CA GLU A 560 10.68 -17.19 16.61
C GLU A 560 11.40 -17.73 15.37
N THR A 561 10.87 -17.47 14.19
CA THR A 561 11.43 -17.88 12.89
C THR A 561 12.82 -17.30 12.66
N LEU A 562 13.05 -16.06 13.07
CA LEU A 562 14.35 -15.40 12.95
C LEU A 562 15.32 -15.72 14.10
N GLY A 563 14.88 -16.46 15.12
CA GLY A 563 15.69 -16.74 16.31
C GLY A 563 16.01 -15.48 17.12
N LYS A 564 15.08 -14.52 17.19
CA LYS A 564 15.24 -13.24 17.88
C LYS A 564 14.54 -13.26 19.25
N ASP A 565 15.32 -13.10 20.31
CA ASP A 565 14.83 -13.00 21.70
C ASP A 565 15.23 -11.69 22.41
N GLN A 566 15.96 -10.81 21.73
CA GLN A 566 16.47 -9.57 22.30
C GLN A 566 15.64 -8.33 21.95
N TRP A 567 14.58 -8.47 21.15
CA TRP A 567 13.69 -7.37 20.82
C TRP A 567 12.96 -6.89 22.08
N LYS A 568 13.02 -5.58 22.33
CA LYS A 568 12.44 -4.92 23.49
C LYS A 568 12.04 -3.50 23.13
N ALA A 569 11.09 -2.93 23.87
CA ALA A 569 10.74 -1.52 23.71
C ALA A 569 11.96 -0.61 24.04
N VAL A 570 12.56 -0.02 23.01
CA VAL A 570 13.58 1.03 23.12
C VAL A 570 13.09 2.27 22.36
N PRO A 571 12.79 3.39 23.04
CA PRO A 571 12.33 4.60 22.35
C PRO A 571 13.37 5.13 21.37
N PHE A 572 12.90 5.63 20.23
CA PHE A 572 13.70 6.37 19.28
C PHE A 572 13.77 7.85 19.67
N ASP A 573 14.97 8.42 19.67
CA ASP A 573 15.20 9.86 19.80
C ASP A 573 16.17 10.32 18.69
N PRO A 574 15.76 11.21 17.78
CA PRO A 574 16.60 11.61 16.67
C PRO A 574 17.85 12.38 17.11
N LEU A 575 17.83 13.14 18.21
CA LEU A 575 18.95 14.02 18.57
C LEU A 575 20.20 13.24 19.04
N PRO A 576 20.09 12.27 19.97
CA PRO A 576 21.20 11.39 20.33
C PRO A 576 21.73 10.58 19.14
N GLU A 577 20.84 10.13 18.25
CA GLU A 577 21.21 9.38 17.04
C GLU A 577 22.04 10.23 16.07
N LEU A 578 21.60 11.47 15.80
CA LEU A 578 22.38 12.41 14.99
C LEU A 578 23.72 12.76 15.65
N ALA A 579 23.76 12.90 16.98
CA ALA A 579 25.02 13.14 17.70
C ALA A 579 25.99 11.95 17.56
N ALA A 580 25.49 10.71 17.61
CA ALA A 580 26.29 9.50 17.41
C ALA A 580 26.83 9.42 15.97
N LEU A 581 25.99 9.70 14.97
CA LEU A 581 26.37 9.75 13.56
C LEU A 581 27.43 10.83 13.28
N ARG A 582 27.29 12.01 13.90
CA ARG A 582 28.30 13.08 13.83
C ARG A 582 29.64 12.61 14.38
N LYS A 583 29.64 12.02 15.59
CA LYS A 583 30.87 11.51 16.23
C LYS A 583 31.56 10.44 15.38
N GLU A 584 30.79 9.60 14.70
CA GLU A 584 31.33 8.62 13.75
C GLU A 584 32.00 9.31 12.55
N LEU A 585 31.39 10.33 11.96
CA LEU A 585 32.01 11.11 10.87
C LEU A 585 33.28 11.83 11.35
N GLU A 586 33.30 12.36 12.57
CA GLU A 586 34.50 12.99 13.14
C GLU A 586 35.68 12.01 13.24
N LEU A 587 35.41 10.74 13.56
CA LEU A 587 36.41 9.68 13.69
C LEU A 587 36.82 9.08 12.35
N THR A 588 35.89 8.93 11.41
CA THR A 588 36.11 8.19 10.17
C THR A 588 36.49 9.09 8.99
N ASN A 589 35.84 10.25 8.83
CA ASN A 589 36.12 11.18 7.75
C ASN A 589 35.59 12.60 8.04
N ARG A 590 36.41 13.39 8.73
CA ARG A 590 36.06 14.76 9.18
C ARG A 590 35.81 15.74 8.02
N GLU A 591 36.33 15.51 6.82
CA GLU A 591 36.09 16.39 5.67
C GLU A 591 34.61 16.40 5.25
N LEU A 592 33.90 15.30 5.49
CA LEU A 592 32.46 15.18 5.23
C LEU A 592 31.62 16.03 6.17
N LEU A 593 32.19 16.60 7.23
CA LEU A 593 31.54 17.54 8.15
C LEU A 593 31.84 19.01 7.86
N SER A 594 32.59 19.30 6.79
CA SER A 594 32.87 20.69 6.40
C SER A 594 31.60 21.42 5.94
N ASP A 595 31.58 22.75 6.10
CA ASP A 595 30.47 23.59 5.61
C ASP A 595 30.22 23.38 4.12
N LYS A 596 31.30 23.23 3.33
CA LYS A 596 31.20 22.90 1.90
C LYS A 596 30.48 21.58 1.63
N ALA A 597 30.73 20.54 2.45
CA ALA A 597 30.06 19.25 2.31
C ALA A 597 28.58 19.35 2.72
N ARG A 598 28.29 20.10 3.78
CA ARG A 598 26.93 20.40 4.23
C ARG A 598 26.14 21.14 3.14
N ASP A 599 26.65 22.26 2.66
CA ASP A 599 25.94 23.10 1.68
C ASP A 599 25.71 22.34 0.37
N LYS A 600 26.68 21.53 -0.06
CA LYS A 600 26.50 20.63 -1.21
C LYS A 600 25.40 19.58 -0.98
N ALA A 601 25.32 19.02 0.22
CA ALA A 601 24.28 18.04 0.55
C ALA A 601 22.88 18.67 0.57
N LEU A 602 22.75 19.88 1.13
CA LEU A 602 21.49 20.62 1.15
C LEU A 602 21.02 20.98 -0.26
N GLU A 603 21.92 21.43 -1.13
CA GLU A 603 21.59 21.73 -2.53
C GLU A 603 21.19 20.46 -3.31
N ALA A 604 21.93 19.36 -3.14
CA ALA A 604 21.60 18.09 -3.78
C ALA A 604 20.23 17.55 -3.32
N ALA A 605 19.88 17.75 -2.05
CA ALA A 605 18.62 17.27 -1.49
C ALA A 605 17.37 17.90 -2.12
N LYS A 606 17.51 19.08 -2.74
CA LYS A 606 16.42 19.73 -3.47
C LYS A 606 15.82 18.84 -4.55
N GLY A 607 16.65 18.09 -5.27
CA GLY A 607 16.23 17.23 -6.39
C GLY A 607 15.71 15.85 -5.96
N TRP A 608 15.91 15.43 -4.72
CA TRP A 608 15.61 14.05 -4.30
C TRP A 608 14.17 13.61 -4.52
N PRO A 609 13.13 14.41 -4.20
CA PRO A 609 11.75 13.98 -4.44
C PRO A 609 11.42 13.68 -5.91
N VAL A 610 12.18 14.22 -6.86
CA VAL A 610 12.01 13.97 -8.30
C VAL A 610 12.96 12.90 -8.81
N GLU A 611 14.19 12.86 -8.30
CA GLU A 611 15.26 12.01 -8.83
C GLU A 611 15.36 10.65 -8.14
N GLN A 612 14.82 10.52 -6.92
CA GLN A 612 15.04 9.39 -6.05
C GLN A 612 13.72 8.77 -5.62
N SER A 613 13.49 7.52 -6.03
CA SER A 613 12.25 6.79 -5.72
C SER A 613 11.99 6.62 -4.22
N PHE A 614 13.01 6.78 -3.37
CA PHE A 614 12.83 6.71 -1.93
C PHE A 614 12.07 7.90 -1.34
N ALA A 615 11.99 9.01 -2.09
CA ALA A 615 11.36 10.26 -1.68
C ALA A 615 10.02 10.51 -2.40
N ASP A 616 9.55 9.57 -3.23
CA ASP A 616 8.28 9.70 -3.98
C ASP A 616 7.08 9.94 -3.06
N SER A 617 7.10 9.32 -1.88
CA SER A 617 6.06 9.42 -0.85
C SER A 617 6.30 10.51 0.19
N TRP A 618 7.27 11.40 -0.03
CA TRP A 618 7.56 12.49 0.90
C TRP A 618 6.67 13.70 0.64
N PHE A 619 5.48 13.64 1.20
CA PHE A 619 4.51 14.73 1.21
C PHE A 619 3.58 14.60 2.41
N GLU A 620 2.95 15.71 2.79
CA GLU A 620 1.89 15.72 3.80
C GLU A 620 0.53 15.53 3.12
N ASP A 621 -0.34 14.74 3.74
CA ASP A 621 -1.65 14.53 3.16
C ASP A 621 -2.79 14.30 4.15
N ASP A 622 -3.41 15.38 4.61
CA ASP A 622 -4.55 15.32 5.52
C ASP A 622 -5.51 16.51 5.39
N ALA A 623 -6.52 16.55 6.27
CA ALA A 623 -7.50 17.62 6.31
C ALA A 623 -6.95 18.99 6.74
N GLU A 624 -5.78 19.08 7.39
CA GLU A 624 -5.14 20.37 7.66
C GLU A 624 -4.53 20.94 6.37
N VAL A 625 -3.86 20.11 5.57
CA VAL A 625 -3.37 20.50 4.23
C VAL A 625 -4.52 21.03 3.37
N ASP A 626 -5.65 20.30 3.31
CA ASP A 626 -6.83 20.73 2.56
C ASP A 626 -7.34 22.11 3.00
N ARG A 627 -7.36 22.37 4.31
CA ARG A 627 -7.81 23.65 4.88
C ARG A 627 -6.85 24.78 4.53
N VAL A 628 -5.55 24.57 4.67
CA VAL A 628 -4.51 25.56 4.39
C VAL A 628 -4.53 25.94 2.91
N VAL A 629 -4.42 24.94 2.01
CA VAL A 629 -4.42 25.19 0.56
C VAL A 629 -5.78 25.73 0.10
N GLY A 630 -6.89 25.21 0.66
CA GLY A 630 -8.23 25.68 0.39
C GLY A 630 -8.46 27.15 0.78
N ALA A 631 -7.86 27.62 1.88
CA ALA A 631 -7.94 29.02 2.31
C ALA A 631 -7.22 29.96 1.31
N VAL A 632 -6.03 29.56 0.83
CA VAL A 632 -5.29 30.31 -0.20
C VAL A 632 -6.11 30.43 -1.49
N ILE A 633 -6.73 29.33 -1.94
CA ILE A 633 -7.59 29.33 -3.13
C ILE A 633 -8.81 30.24 -2.93
N LYS A 634 -9.50 30.15 -1.78
CA LYS A 634 -10.71 30.94 -1.48
C LYS A 634 -10.43 32.43 -1.42
N LYS A 635 -9.31 32.85 -0.80
CA LYS A 635 -8.90 34.25 -0.64
C LYS A 635 -8.78 34.99 -1.98
N ARG A 636 -8.46 34.28 -3.07
CA ARG A 636 -8.26 34.88 -4.40
C ARG A 636 -9.50 34.88 -5.31
N GLY A 637 -10.57 34.16 -4.97
CA GLY A 637 -11.81 34.17 -5.75
C GLY A 637 -11.61 33.80 -7.23
N LYS A 638 -11.89 34.72 -8.16
CA LYS A 638 -11.71 34.54 -9.63
C LYS A 638 -10.29 34.86 -10.14
N LYS A 639 -9.36 35.29 -9.30
CA LYS A 639 -7.98 35.60 -9.72
C LYS A 639 -7.17 34.30 -9.90
N ARG A 640 -6.11 34.35 -10.73
CA ARG A 640 -5.21 33.22 -10.98
C ARG A 640 -4.61 32.73 -9.65
N PHE A 641 -4.78 31.43 -9.40
CA PHE A 641 -4.18 30.73 -8.26
C PHE A 641 -2.66 30.81 -8.36
N ASP A 642 -2.03 31.28 -7.28
CA ASP A 642 -0.59 31.37 -7.16
C ASP A 642 -0.10 30.16 -6.38
N LYS A 643 0.62 29.27 -7.06
CA LYS A 643 1.09 28.02 -6.46
C LYS A 643 2.10 28.29 -5.35
N TRP A 644 2.90 29.36 -5.47
CA TRP A 644 3.94 29.69 -4.48
C TRP A 644 3.35 30.22 -3.17
N GLU A 645 2.26 31.00 -3.20
CA GLU A 645 1.54 31.39 -1.96
C GLU A 645 1.00 30.15 -1.22
N ALA A 646 0.66 29.07 -1.93
CA ALA A 646 0.23 27.81 -1.31
C ALA A 646 1.42 27.00 -0.76
N VAL A 647 2.56 26.98 -1.46
CA VAL A 647 3.79 26.35 -0.99
C VAL A 647 4.29 27.03 0.30
N ASP A 648 4.35 28.36 0.34
CA ASP A 648 4.72 29.13 1.53
C ASP A 648 3.79 28.82 2.70
N ALA A 649 2.46 28.77 2.45
CA ALA A 649 1.49 28.44 3.48
C ALA A 649 1.65 27.00 4.00
N ILE A 650 2.05 26.04 3.15
CA ILE A 650 2.35 24.66 3.57
C ILE A 650 3.61 24.65 4.45
N LEU A 651 4.68 25.33 4.05
CA LEU A 651 5.91 25.42 4.85
C LEU A 651 5.63 25.98 6.25
N ASP A 652 4.96 27.13 6.31
CA ASP A 652 4.72 27.88 7.56
C ASP A 652 3.67 27.22 8.47
N HIS A 653 2.59 26.68 7.89
CA HIS A 653 1.43 26.24 8.68
C HIS A 653 1.30 24.73 8.82
N ILE A 654 2.01 23.95 8.01
CA ILE A 654 2.03 22.48 8.06
C ILE A 654 3.41 21.99 8.49
N LEU A 655 4.44 22.22 7.68
CA LEU A 655 5.74 21.59 7.86
C LEU A 655 6.45 22.07 9.13
N GLU A 656 6.41 23.37 9.45
CA GLU A 656 7.04 23.86 10.69
C GLU A 656 6.40 23.27 11.95
N LYS A 657 5.08 23.12 11.98
CA LYS A 657 4.39 22.46 13.09
C LYS A 657 4.75 20.97 13.21
N ARG A 658 5.15 20.36 12.09
CA ARG A 658 5.50 18.93 11.97
C ARG A 658 7.00 18.70 11.88
N ARG A 659 7.83 19.71 12.19
CA ARG A 659 9.29 19.63 12.17
C ARG A 659 9.82 18.38 12.89
N ALA A 660 9.25 18.05 14.06
CA ALA A 660 9.66 16.86 14.81
C ALA A 660 9.38 15.54 14.07
N GLY A 661 8.25 15.44 13.37
CA GLY A 661 7.93 14.27 12.54
C GLY A 661 8.89 14.11 11.36
N TRP A 662 9.18 15.22 10.67
CA TRP A 662 10.17 15.23 9.59
C TRP A 662 11.59 14.95 10.06
N LEU A 663 11.98 15.48 11.22
CA LEU A 663 13.27 15.15 11.85
C LEU A 663 13.38 13.65 12.12
N ASN A 664 12.32 13.02 12.63
CA ASN A 664 12.28 11.58 12.82
C ASN A 664 12.45 10.82 11.50
N CYS A 665 11.64 11.17 10.49
CA CYS A 665 11.70 10.56 9.16
C CYS A 665 13.11 10.63 8.55
N LEU A 666 13.72 11.83 8.53
CA LEU A 666 15.04 12.06 7.93
C LEU A 666 16.17 11.38 8.71
N THR A 667 16.07 11.33 10.04
CA THR A 667 17.05 10.62 10.87
C THR A 667 16.97 9.11 10.67
N LEU A 668 15.76 8.54 10.62
CA LEU A 668 15.58 7.12 10.31
C LEU A 668 16.04 6.78 8.88
N CYS A 669 15.77 7.64 7.90
CA CYS A 669 16.30 7.49 6.54
C CYS A 669 17.83 7.59 6.50
N THR A 670 18.45 8.39 7.37
CA THR A 670 19.92 8.42 7.52
C THR A 670 20.46 7.08 8.02
N LEU A 671 19.82 6.49 9.04
CA LEU A 671 20.18 5.17 9.57
C LEU A 671 19.97 4.06 8.53
N TRP A 672 18.87 4.10 7.79
CA TRP A 672 18.57 3.19 6.69
C TRP A 672 19.62 3.26 5.58
N LEU A 673 19.97 4.46 5.09
CA LEU A 673 21.01 4.62 4.08
C LEU A 673 22.37 4.13 4.58
N LYS A 674 22.67 4.31 5.87
CA LYS A 674 23.91 3.83 6.48
C LYS A 674 23.96 2.30 6.61
N SER A 675 22.83 1.66 6.95
CA SER A 675 22.74 0.19 7.08
C SER A 675 22.62 -0.53 5.74
N SER A 676 22.39 0.22 4.66
CA SER A 676 22.15 -0.32 3.33
C SER A 676 23.44 -0.69 2.61
N ARG A 677 23.40 -1.81 1.88
CA ARG A 677 24.56 -2.32 1.15
C ARG A 677 24.96 -1.44 -0.04
N LYS A 678 23.96 -0.89 -0.75
CA LYS A 678 24.13 -0.03 -1.92
C LYS A 678 23.14 1.13 -1.83
N PRO A 679 23.39 2.12 -0.96
CA PRO A 679 22.47 3.22 -0.79
C PRO A 679 22.44 4.10 -2.06
N PRO A 680 21.26 4.60 -2.46
CA PRO A 680 21.11 5.45 -3.65
C PRO A 680 21.82 6.79 -3.52
N VAL A 681 21.94 7.30 -2.29
CA VAL A 681 22.70 8.50 -1.95
C VAL A 681 23.60 8.23 -0.74
N PRO A 682 24.76 8.89 -0.60
CA PRO A 682 25.60 8.73 0.58
C PRO A 682 24.87 9.18 1.86
N TRP A 683 24.86 8.33 2.88
CA TRP A 683 24.11 8.59 4.13
C TRP A 683 24.50 9.91 4.83
N HIS A 684 25.76 10.34 4.72
CA HIS A 684 26.23 11.60 5.31
C HIS A 684 25.56 12.84 4.68
N GLN A 685 25.03 12.74 3.45
CA GLN A 685 24.24 13.82 2.85
C GLN A 685 22.87 13.94 3.54
N MET A 686 22.19 12.82 3.76
CA MET A 686 20.94 12.78 4.53
C MET A 686 21.15 13.29 5.98
N PHE A 687 22.28 12.92 6.59
CA PHE A 687 22.68 13.42 7.91
C PHE A 687 22.73 14.96 7.98
N HIS A 688 23.26 15.62 6.95
CA HIS A 688 23.32 17.09 6.90
C HIS A 688 21.93 17.72 6.81
N VAL A 689 21.04 17.12 6.02
CA VAL A 689 19.65 17.58 5.91
C VAL A 689 18.90 17.39 7.24
N ALA A 690 19.00 16.21 7.84
CA ALA A 690 18.41 15.93 9.16
C ALA A 690 18.97 16.87 10.24
N SER A 691 20.27 17.17 10.21
CA SER A 691 20.91 18.12 11.12
C SER A 691 20.41 19.56 10.92
N ALA A 692 20.15 19.97 9.67
CA ALA A 692 19.58 21.29 9.40
C ALA A 692 18.13 21.39 9.91
N VAL A 693 17.32 20.33 9.76
CA VAL A 693 15.95 20.28 10.29
C VAL A 693 15.95 20.25 11.82
N ALA A 694 16.94 19.61 12.45
CA ALA A 694 17.12 19.60 13.90
C ALA A 694 17.47 20.99 14.48
N ASP A 695 18.09 21.87 13.70
CA ASP A 695 18.45 23.21 14.13
C ASP A 695 17.23 24.15 14.09
N THR A 696 16.66 24.41 15.27
CA THR A 696 15.52 25.34 15.43
C THR A 696 15.86 26.80 15.09
N GLY A 697 17.14 27.14 14.92
CA GLY A 697 17.58 28.45 14.43
C GLY A 697 17.46 28.62 12.91
N ILE A 698 17.25 27.53 12.17
CA ILE A 698 17.08 27.52 10.71
C ILE A 698 15.60 27.28 10.41
N ALA A 699 14.94 28.21 9.72
CA ALA A 699 13.56 28.01 9.28
C ALA A 699 13.50 26.92 8.20
N LEU A 700 12.43 26.11 8.17
CA LEU A 700 12.32 25.02 7.18
C LEU A 700 12.28 25.55 5.74
N VAL A 701 11.78 26.76 5.51
CA VAL A 701 11.83 27.42 4.19
C VAL A 701 13.26 27.62 3.67
N ASP A 702 14.25 27.73 4.56
CA ASP A 702 15.66 27.88 4.19
C ASP A 702 16.34 26.53 3.90
N ILE A 703 15.62 25.41 4.02
CA ILE A 703 16.11 24.06 3.76
C ILE A 703 15.54 23.58 2.41
N PRO A 704 16.36 23.46 1.34
CA PRO A 704 15.84 23.19 -0.01
C PRO A 704 14.98 21.93 -0.15
N LEU A 705 15.27 20.87 0.61
CA LEU A 705 14.43 19.66 0.61
C LEU A 705 13.01 19.95 1.11
N MET A 706 12.85 20.78 2.15
CA MET A 706 11.54 21.04 2.75
C MET A 706 10.66 21.86 1.80
N GLU A 707 11.24 22.78 1.03
CA GLU A 707 10.55 23.45 -0.08
C GLU A 707 10.04 22.42 -1.12
N SER A 708 10.89 21.47 -1.53
CA SER A 708 10.49 20.40 -2.46
C SER A 708 9.37 19.51 -1.90
N ILE A 709 9.42 19.17 -0.61
CA ILE A 709 8.34 18.44 0.08
C ILE A 709 7.03 19.24 0.09
N ALA A 710 7.10 20.56 0.29
CA ALA A 710 5.91 21.43 0.22
C ALA A 710 5.33 21.48 -1.20
N ILE A 711 6.17 21.50 -2.23
CA ILE A 711 5.74 21.39 -3.63
C ILE A 711 5.05 20.05 -3.89
N HIS A 712 5.63 18.93 -3.42
CA HIS A 712 5.04 17.60 -3.55
C HIS A 712 3.71 17.49 -2.78
N THR A 713 3.62 18.08 -1.59
CA THR A 713 2.38 18.21 -0.80
C THR A 713 1.27 18.93 -1.58
N LEU A 714 1.61 20.06 -2.22
CA LEU A 714 0.66 20.76 -3.09
C LEU A 714 0.28 19.89 -4.30
N GLY A 715 1.24 19.19 -4.89
CA GLY A 715 1.03 18.24 -6.00
C GLY A 715 0.02 17.15 -5.63
N ALA A 716 0.22 16.48 -4.51
CA ALA A 716 -0.69 15.45 -3.99
C ALA A 716 -2.10 16.01 -3.77
N TYR A 717 -2.21 17.21 -3.17
CA TYR A 717 -3.51 17.87 -3.01
C TYR A 717 -4.21 18.16 -4.34
N LEU A 718 -3.48 18.66 -5.35
CA LEU A 718 -4.05 18.98 -6.65
C LEU A 718 -4.44 17.72 -7.44
N GLY A 719 -3.60 16.69 -7.43
CA GLY A 719 -3.85 15.41 -8.13
C GLY A 719 -5.17 14.78 -7.71
N ARG A 720 -5.43 14.68 -6.40
CA ARG A 720 -6.71 14.17 -5.88
C ARG A 720 -7.94 14.95 -6.35
N ARG A 721 -7.82 16.25 -6.59
CA ARG A 721 -8.95 17.09 -7.05
C ARG A 721 -9.20 16.98 -8.54
N GLU A 722 -8.20 16.61 -9.32
CA GLU A 722 -8.36 16.30 -10.75
C GLU A 722 -8.99 14.91 -10.93
N GLU A 723 -8.62 13.94 -10.08
CA GLU A 723 -9.21 12.60 -10.02
C GLU A 723 -10.68 12.60 -9.57
N GLY A 724 -11.06 13.49 -8.65
CA GLY A 724 -12.46 13.66 -8.19
C GLY A 724 -13.38 14.46 -9.14
N ARG A 725 -12.94 14.81 -10.36
CA ARG A 725 -13.72 15.61 -11.33
C ARG A 725 -13.95 14.92 -12.69
N GLY A 726 -13.64 13.62 -12.81
CA GLY A 726 -13.78 12.81 -14.03
C GLY A 726 -15.16 12.19 -14.26
#